data_AF-A0A3G8YG53-F1
#
_entry.id   AF-A0A3G8YG53-F1
#
_cell.length_a   1.000
_cell.length_b   1.000
_cell.length_c   1.000
_cell.angle_alpha   90.00
_cell.angle_beta   90.00
_cell.angle_gamma   90.00
#
_symmetry.space_group_name_H-M   'P 1'
#
loop_
_entity.id
_entity.type
_entity.pdbx_description
1 polymer ?
#
loop_
_entity_poly.entity_id
_entity_poly.type
_entity_poly.pdbx_seq_one_letter_code
_entity_poly.pdbx_strand_id
1 'polypeptide(L)'
;MHRISLIPLLAFMLFACGQQTTIPAPSNDGTTTPPEQSAQNDVIIPDTTKVADAATRAALTTYDSATGTMRFSQNSAALQNLKAGDVLVSEPSNAAPSGYLRKVQAVRQEGSEVVLDTTQARLDEAITEGELKADFQLSGDDLLRTEGLPKGVTVTANPANSLKPQAGVGENYSFNLNFDKTFVPIKGPNATGTIKVNGSVAFNVGYGVDVGVHVWSSPHLTFQASVGFAQSSHLNITGDFQGVVGDSVLIGTQYFKPTKPFFVGPIPVTFVPKVELYLTAGGEITAHVNFAASESVTAQVGARWTSSDGWKNISGFGITGSLPPPTFSGTLKPHVGMQSRASITLWDIAGPEATLEAGVNLDVAYPRNPNWIVNGFMKGTLGFRVKLPLLGTLASYNATIFDISKELGRSGNTPPVLALTNQPHSVDVGTPLNFRALCTASGPTFGNFEFYSVIDAEDGCLPIIVVSDREGLLTPDYTFTTPGTRTITVGTIDSQGATAKLAFTLNVVSPPPILTLTYTGDPHQGDPYSMAAVIKDSTEPAGGDLCKFTTWKVDAPDTVAYAPGCVVSVTFGAAGKRQVQVSTHNSYGAVTSQTVTLNVLPPLINLNPEITLAGVYNGEDKSFGFCAPSAVYVNNGAIIDLTLRSGTYCPSRATSPYFAEAAVHNPQNEVLSFDWKLIGQYDGKDTVFADSNQQTFNLHGPGSGYNAGPTTTACRVTLTVGAPDPSRSKSRTVWIGQCRYYTSRLA
;
A
#
# COMPACT_ATOMS: atom_id res chain seq x y z
N MET A 1 43.88 -18.27 -71.98
CA MET A 1 43.12 -17.10 -71.50
C MET A 1 41.71 -17.55 -71.15
N HIS A 2 41.42 -17.75 -69.87
CA HIS A 2 40.15 -17.52 -69.18
C HIS A 2 40.48 -17.75 -67.70
N ARG A 3 40.98 -16.69 -67.06
CA ARG A 3 41.30 -16.68 -65.63
C ARG A 3 39.96 -16.65 -64.89
N ILE A 4 39.54 -17.79 -64.35
CA ILE A 4 38.48 -17.82 -63.35
C ILE A 4 39.09 -17.21 -62.09
N SER A 5 38.73 -15.96 -61.82
CA SER A 5 39.12 -15.23 -60.63
C SER A 5 38.45 -15.88 -59.42
N LEU A 6 39.21 -16.66 -58.64
CA LEU A 6 38.76 -17.38 -57.45
C LEU A 6 38.66 -16.47 -56.21
N ILE A 7 38.16 -15.25 -56.40
CA ILE A 7 37.77 -14.33 -55.33
C ILE A 7 36.50 -14.76 -54.57
N PRO A 8 35.61 -15.69 -55.02
CA PRO A 8 34.39 -15.95 -54.27
C PRO A 8 34.47 -17.17 -53.35
N LEU A 9 35.62 -17.85 -53.16
CA LEU A 9 35.65 -19.08 -52.34
C LEU A 9 35.41 -18.83 -50.83
N LEU A 10 35.67 -17.61 -50.34
CA LEU A 10 35.26 -17.19 -48.99
C LEU A 10 33.87 -16.52 -48.98
N ALA A 11 33.33 -16.14 -50.14
CA ALA A 11 32.04 -15.47 -50.29
C ALA A 11 30.88 -16.42 -50.66
N PHE A 12 31.15 -17.63 -51.16
CA PHE A 12 30.12 -18.63 -51.48
C PHE A 12 29.56 -19.39 -50.27
N MET A 13 30.04 -19.13 -49.05
CA MET A 13 29.41 -19.64 -47.82
C MET A 13 28.09 -18.92 -47.44
N LEU A 14 27.69 -17.86 -48.16
CA LEU A 14 26.63 -16.93 -47.74
C LEU A 14 25.26 -17.11 -48.43
N PHE A 15 25.06 -18.10 -49.30
CA PHE A 15 23.75 -18.30 -49.97
C PHE A 15 23.37 -19.78 -50.09
N ALA A 16 22.94 -20.40 -49.00
CA ALA A 16 22.05 -21.57 -49.06
C ALA A 16 21.32 -21.80 -47.72
N CYS A 17 20.05 -22.19 -47.82
CA CYS A 17 19.19 -22.77 -46.78
C CYS A 17 18.43 -21.80 -45.87
N GLY A 18 17.28 -21.36 -46.37
CA GLY A 18 16.05 -21.40 -45.58
C GLY A 18 15.30 -22.69 -45.90
N GLN A 19 15.16 -23.59 -44.91
CA GLN A 19 14.02 -24.49 -44.68
C GLN A 19 14.35 -25.46 -43.53
N GLN A 20 13.70 -25.24 -42.39
CA GLN A 20 13.71 -26.14 -41.24
C GLN A 20 12.90 -27.40 -41.56
N THR A 21 13.49 -28.58 -41.36
CA THR A 21 12.76 -29.83 -41.17
C THR A 21 13.14 -30.40 -39.80
N THR A 22 12.12 -30.70 -39.01
CA THR A 22 12.21 -31.28 -37.66
C THR A 22 12.32 -32.81 -37.75
N ILE A 23 13.26 -33.44 -37.04
CA ILE A 23 13.41 -34.90 -36.94
C ILE A 23 13.82 -35.27 -35.48
N PRO A 24 13.37 -36.41 -34.90
CA PRO A 24 13.27 -36.61 -33.46
C PRO A 24 14.51 -37.20 -32.77
N ALA A 25 14.41 -37.33 -31.43
CA ALA A 25 15.44 -37.72 -30.46
C ALA A 25 16.21 -39.02 -30.78
N PRO A 26 17.49 -39.14 -30.34
CA PRO A 26 18.34 -40.27 -30.67
C PRO A 26 18.01 -41.52 -29.85
N SER A 27 17.91 -42.67 -30.54
CA SER A 27 17.92 -44.01 -29.94
C SER A 27 19.36 -44.50 -29.73
N ASN A 28 19.62 -45.05 -28.54
CA ASN A 28 20.82 -45.82 -28.25
C ASN A 28 20.80 -47.13 -29.06
N ASP A 29 21.73 -47.29 -29.99
CA ASP A 29 22.18 -48.64 -30.35
C ASP A 29 23.69 -48.67 -30.52
N GLY A 30 24.32 -49.54 -29.75
CA GLY A 30 25.76 -49.72 -29.67
C GLY A 30 26.18 -50.81 -30.62
N THR A 31 26.72 -50.43 -31.78
CA THR A 31 27.47 -51.34 -32.63
C THR A 31 28.76 -50.68 -33.07
N THR A 32 29.86 -51.17 -32.51
CA THR A 32 31.24 -50.81 -32.86
C THR A 32 31.60 -51.39 -34.22
N THR A 33 31.83 -50.54 -35.22
CA THR A 33 32.54 -50.90 -36.45
C THR A 33 34.06 -50.85 -36.22
N PRO A 34 34.86 -51.74 -36.82
CA PRO A 34 36.32 -51.79 -36.64
C PRO A 34 37.02 -50.59 -37.31
N PRO A 35 38.24 -50.22 -36.87
CA PRO A 35 38.95 -49.04 -37.37
C PRO A 35 39.37 -49.24 -38.83
N GLU A 36 38.92 -48.33 -39.68
CA GLU A 36 39.35 -48.21 -41.07
C GLU A 36 40.82 -47.78 -41.11
N GLN A 37 41.67 -48.58 -41.74
CA GLN A 37 43.09 -48.29 -41.96
C GLN A 37 43.23 -46.99 -42.76
N SER A 38 44.02 -46.05 -42.23
CA SER A 38 44.36 -44.77 -42.84
C SER A 38 45.04 -44.98 -44.21
N ALA A 39 44.35 -44.62 -45.29
CA ALA A 39 44.99 -44.32 -46.56
C ALA A 39 45.93 -43.11 -46.35
N GLN A 40 47.19 -43.25 -46.74
CA GLN A 40 48.18 -42.19 -46.67
C GLN A 40 47.80 -41.11 -47.71
N ASN A 41 47.15 -40.04 -47.26
CA ASN A 41 46.85 -38.87 -48.09
C ASN A 41 48.17 -38.15 -48.43
N ASP A 42 48.53 -38.09 -49.72
CA ASP A 42 49.69 -37.33 -50.19
C ASP A 42 49.42 -35.82 -50.00
N VAL A 43 50.24 -35.14 -49.20
CA VAL A 43 50.18 -33.68 -49.01
C VAL A 43 50.89 -32.99 -50.18
N ILE A 44 50.20 -32.08 -50.87
CA ILE A 44 50.76 -31.29 -51.98
C ILE A 44 51.00 -29.86 -51.51
N ILE A 45 52.27 -29.46 -51.45
CA ILE A 45 52.71 -28.11 -51.10
C ILE A 45 53.30 -27.43 -52.34
N PRO A 46 52.86 -26.21 -52.71
CA PRO A 46 53.49 -25.44 -53.78
C PRO A 46 54.97 -25.15 -53.51
N ASP A 47 55.82 -25.24 -54.53
CA ASP A 47 57.24 -24.87 -54.43
C ASP A 47 57.46 -23.40 -54.04
N THR A 48 56.45 -22.55 -54.23
CA THR A 48 56.41 -21.15 -53.80
C THR A 48 56.26 -20.99 -52.28
N THR A 49 55.91 -22.06 -51.55
CA THR A 49 55.78 -22.05 -50.10
C THR A 49 57.13 -22.30 -49.45
N LYS A 50 57.60 -21.36 -48.63
CA LYS A 50 58.88 -21.39 -47.92
C LYS A 50 58.62 -21.42 -46.42
N VAL A 51 59.08 -22.47 -45.75
CA VAL A 51 59.01 -22.59 -44.29
C VAL A 51 60.23 -21.92 -43.68
N ALA A 52 60.02 -20.98 -42.75
CA ALA A 52 61.09 -20.33 -42.02
C ALA A 52 61.74 -21.33 -41.05
N ASP A 53 63.01 -21.64 -41.29
CA ASP A 53 63.80 -22.50 -40.40
C ASP A 53 64.13 -21.80 -39.06
N ALA A 54 64.71 -22.54 -38.12
CA ALA A 54 65.04 -22.00 -36.80
C ALA A 54 65.98 -20.77 -36.87
N ALA A 55 66.89 -20.71 -37.84
CA ALA A 55 67.80 -19.57 -38.01
C ALA A 55 67.06 -18.36 -38.59
N THR A 56 66.18 -18.55 -39.57
CA THR A 56 65.30 -17.50 -40.11
C THR A 56 64.39 -16.93 -39.01
N ARG A 57 63.81 -17.79 -38.17
CA ARG A 57 62.96 -17.37 -37.05
C ARG A 57 63.74 -16.58 -35.99
N ALA A 58 64.95 -17.03 -35.66
CA ALA A 58 65.82 -16.31 -34.72
C ALA A 58 66.32 -14.97 -35.28
N ALA A 59 66.46 -14.85 -36.60
CA ALA A 59 66.86 -13.61 -37.25
C ALA A 59 65.72 -12.58 -37.33
N LEU A 60 64.45 -12.98 -37.25
CA LEU A 60 63.31 -12.06 -37.29
C LEU A 60 63.30 -11.18 -36.04
N THR A 61 63.55 -9.88 -36.20
CA THR A 61 63.61 -8.91 -35.11
C THR A 61 62.28 -8.22 -34.88
N THR A 62 61.56 -7.88 -35.95
CA THR A 62 60.24 -7.26 -35.87
C THR A 62 59.31 -7.81 -36.94
N TYR A 63 58.09 -8.13 -36.55
CA TYR A 63 56.99 -8.42 -37.45
C TYR A 63 55.77 -7.57 -37.07
N ASP A 64 55.33 -6.74 -38.01
CA ASP A 64 54.07 -6.03 -37.90
C ASP A 64 53.02 -6.75 -38.76
N SER A 65 52.08 -7.43 -38.10
CA SER A 65 51.01 -8.17 -38.77
C SER A 65 49.98 -7.27 -39.46
N ALA A 66 49.89 -6.00 -39.05
CA ALA A 66 48.97 -5.03 -39.63
C ALA A 66 49.50 -4.49 -40.95
N THR A 67 50.71 -3.93 -40.93
CA THR A 67 51.35 -3.37 -42.14
C THR A 67 51.94 -4.47 -43.03
N GLY A 68 52.29 -5.62 -42.45
CA GLY A 68 52.94 -6.71 -43.15
C GLY A 68 54.45 -6.56 -43.31
N THR A 69 55.05 -5.56 -42.68
CA THR A 69 56.49 -5.38 -42.72
C THR A 69 57.19 -6.36 -41.78
N MET A 70 58.21 -7.04 -42.28
CA MET A 70 59.05 -7.97 -41.50
C MET A 70 60.50 -7.52 -41.62
N ARG A 71 61.23 -7.47 -40.50
CA ARG A 71 62.67 -7.15 -40.48
C ARG A 71 63.45 -8.30 -39.89
N PHE A 72 64.51 -8.69 -40.57
CA PHE A 72 65.44 -9.72 -40.14
C PHE A 72 66.83 -9.11 -39.96
N SER A 73 67.50 -9.43 -38.86
CA SER A 73 68.83 -8.89 -38.52
C SER A 73 69.94 -9.34 -39.47
N GLN A 74 69.73 -10.48 -40.15
CA GLN A 74 70.68 -11.09 -41.07
C GLN A 74 69.96 -11.94 -42.12
N ASN A 75 70.66 -12.21 -43.23
CA ASN A 75 70.16 -13.12 -44.25
C ASN A 75 70.26 -14.59 -43.79
N SER A 76 69.39 -15.46 -44.27
CA SER A 76 69.36 -16.90 -43.96
C SER A 76 69.09 -17.71 -45.24
N ALA A 77 69.27 -19.03 -45.20
CA ALA A 77 69.07 -19.88 -46.38
C ALA A 77 67.65 -19.77 -46.98
N ALA A 78 66.62 -19.66 -46.12
CA ALA A 78 65.25 -19.45 -46.55
C ALA A 78 65.03 -18.06 -47.18
N LEU A 79 65.71 -17.02 -46.68
CA LEU A 79 65.59 -15.65 -47.19
C LEU A 79 66.37 -15.42 -48.49
N GLN A 80 67.51 -16.09 -48.70
CA GLN A 80 68.32 -15.96 -49.91
C GLN A 80 67.57 -16.33 -51.20
N ASN A 81 66.67 -17.32 -51.11
CA ASN A 81 65.89 -17.82 -52.24
C ASN A 81 64.47 -17.25 -52.31
N LEU A 82 64.16 -16.30 -51.42
CA LEU A 82 62.83 -15.71 -51.32
C LEU A 82 62.65 -14.62 -52.37
N LYS A 83 61.56 -14.68 -53.12
CA LYS A 83 61.20 -13.67 -54.14
C LYS A 83 59.76 -13.20 -53.97
N ALA A 84 59.45 -12.07 -54.60
CA ALA A 84 58.08 -11.59 -54.69
C ALA A 84 57.16 -12.68 -55.28
N GLY A 85 56.01 -12.90 -54.64
CA GLY A 85 55.06 -13.96 -54.97
C GLY A 85 55.20 -15.23 -54.13
N ASP A 86 56.35 -15.46 -53.49
CA ASP A 86 56.51 -16.59 -52.56
C ASP A 86 55.66 -16.41 -51.30
N VAL A 87 55.26 -17.53 -50.70
CA VAL A 87 54.55 -17.56 -49.42
C VAL A 87 55.53 -17.98 -48.34
N LEU A 88 55.82 -17.10 -47.39
CA LEU A 88 56.64 -17.39 -46.23
C LEU A 88 55.74 -17.79 -45.05
N VAL A 89 56.01 -18.95 -44.46
CA VAL A 89 55.28 -19.49 -43.30
C VAL A 89 56.22 -19.79 -42.16
N SER A 90 55.76 -19.60 -40.92
CA SER A 90 56.56 -19.86 -39.73
C SER A 90 55.74 -20.35 -38.56
N GLU A 91 56.39 -21.21 -37.76
CA GLU A 91 56.05 -21.46 -36.36
C GLU A 91 56.16 -20.16 -35.52
N PRO A 92 55.57 -20.15 -34.30
CA PRO A 92 55.82 -19.15 -33.28
C PRO A 92 57.29 -18.78 -33.08
N SER A 93 57.56 -17.48 -32.93
CA SER A 93 58.87 -16.93 -32.55
C SER A 93 58.71 -15.72 -31.64
N ASN A 94 59.80 -15.19 -31.08
CA ASN A 94 59.74 -14.02 -30.20
C ASN A 94 59.13 -12.78 -30.90
N ALA A 95 59.51 -12.54 -32.15
CA ALA A 95 59.01 -11.39 -32.93
C ALA A 95 57.64 -11.66 -33.59
N ALA A 96 57.28 -12.94 -33.77
CA ALA A 96 55.97 -13.37 -34.27
C ALA A 96 55.38 -14.46 -33.36
N PRO A 97 54.83 -14.09 -32.19
CA PRO A 97 54.36 -15.06 -31.19
C PRO A 97 53.37 -16.08 -31.75
N SER A 98 52.50 -15.65 -32.65
CA SER A 98 51.45 -16.49 -33.26
C SER A 98 51.91 -17.24 -34.52
N GLY A 99 53.19 -17.14 -34.90
CA GLY A 99 53.66 -17.50 -36.22
C GLY A 99 53.12 -16.55 -37.30
N TYR A 100 53.24 -16.93 -38.56
CA TYR A 100 52.70 -16.15 -39.67
C TYR A 100 52.54 -16.96 -40.95
N LEU A 101 51.62 -16.52 -41.80
CA LEU A 101 51.47 -16.97 -43.18
C LEU A 101 51.38 -15.75 -44.10
N ARG A 102 52.44 -15.42 -44.82
CA ARG A 102 52.56 -14.14 -45.54
C ARG A 102 53.02 -14.31 -46.97
N LYS A 103 52.39 -13.59 -47.88
CA LYS A 103 52.81 -13.51 -49.28
C LYS A 103 53.80 -12.36 -49.44
N VAL A 104 54.99 -12.65 -49.95
CA VAL A 104 56.04 -11.67 -50.17
C VAL A 104 55.67 -10.78 -51.34
N GLN A 105 55.63 -9.47 -51.11
CA GLN A 105 55.43 -8.47 -52.17
C GLN A 105 56.78 -7.89 -52.63
N ALA A 106 57.68 -7.64 -51.68
CA ALA A 106 59.02 -7.15 -51.97
C ALA A 106 60.03 -7.67 -50.95
N VAL A 107 61.27 -7.85 -51.40
CA VAL A 107 62.44 -8.18 -50.57
C VAL A 107 63.43 -7.03 -50.74
N ARG A 108 63.81 -6.36 -49.66
CA ARG A 108 64.80 -5.29 -49.63
C ARG A 108 65.97 -5.67 -48.73
N GLN A 109 67.17 -5.38 -49.19
CA GLN A 109 68.39 -5.49 -48.37
C GLN A 109 68.74 -4.10 -47.84
N GLU A 110 68.77 -3.94 -46.51
CA GLU A 110 69.16 -2.70 -45.82
C GLU A 110 70.43 -2.98 -45.00
N GLY A 111 71.59 -2.94 -45.67
CA GLY A 111 72.85 -3.36 -45.05
C GLY A 111 72.87 -4.87 -44.78
N SER A 112 73.08 -5.26 -43.52
CA SER A 112 72.97 -6.67 -43.10
C SER A 112 71.52 -7.12 -42.89
N GLU A 113 70.57 -6.19 -42.73
CA GLU A 113 69.16 -6.51 -42.50
C GLU A 113 68.45 -6.86 -43.81
N VAL A 114 67.48 -7.77 -43.69
CA VAL A 114 66.52 -8.08 -44.76
C VAL A 114 65.15 -7.55 -44.33
N VAL A 115 64.53 -6.73 -45.18
CA VAL A 115 63.19 -6.18 -44.95
C VAL A 115 62.23 -6.75 -45.99
N LEU A 116 61.16 -7.37 -45.53
CA LEU A 116 60.09 -7.87 -46.38
C LEU A 116 58.87 -6.96 -46.26
N ASP A 117 58.30 -6.59 -47.39
CA ASP A 117 56.91 -6.14 -47.44
C ASP A 117 56.04 -7.33 -47.84
N THR A 118 55.00 -7.58 -47.07
CA THR A 118 54.15 -8.75 -47.29
C THR A 118 52.67 -8.42 -47.18
N THR A 119 51.83 -9.22 -47.83
CA THR A 119 50.38 -9.23 -47.61
C THR A 119 49.97 -10.54 -46.93
N GLN A 120 48.72 -10.59 -46.45
CA GLN A 120 48.16 -11.83 -45.97
C GLN A 120 48.09 -12.85 -47.11
N ALA A 121 48.73 -14.02 -46.95
CA ALA A 121 48.61 -15.13 -47.89
C ALA A 121 47.32 -15.91 -47.61
N ARG A 122 46.76 -16.54 -48.65
CA ARG A 122 45.64 -17.48 -48.52
C ARG A 122 46.17 -18.88 -48.20
N LEU A 123 45.34 -19.71 -47.55
CA LEU A 123 45.72 -21.07 -47.20
C LEU A 123 45.97 -21.94 -48.45
N ASP A 124 45.20 -21.74 -49.52
CA ASP A 124 45.33 -22.46 -50.80
C ASP A 124 46.52 -22.01 -51.64
N GLU A 125 47.14 -20.86 -51.33
CA GLU A 125 48.45 -20.48 -51.90
C GLU A 125 49.61 -21.22 -51.21
N ALA A 126 49.38 -21.75 -50.01
CA ALA A 126 50.39 -22.41 -49.18
C ALA A 126 50.30 -23.94 -49.20
N ILE A 127 49.09 -24.48 -49.33
CA ILE A 127 48.76 -25.92 -49.30
C ILE A 127 47.75 -26.18 -50.42
N THR A 128 48.10 -27.01 -51.40
CA THR A 128 47.20 -27.40 -52.49
C THR A 128 46.34 -28.61 -52.11
N GLU A 129 46.91 -29.57 -51.40
CA GLU A 129 46.23 -30.77 -50.90
C GLU A 129 46.79 -31.15 -49.54
N GLY A 130 45.92 -31.49 -48.58
CA GLY A 130 46.34 -31.83 -47.24
C GLY A 130 45.19 -31.91 -46.25
N GLU A 131 45.43 -32.63 -45.17
CA GLU A 131 44.48 -32.83 -44.08
C GLU A 131 45.12 -32.39 -42.76
N LEU A 132 44.33 -31.69 -41.94
CA LEU A 132 44.68 -31.26 -40.61
C LEU A 132 43.63 -31.79 -39.63
N LYS A 133 44.04 -32.73 -38.79
CA LYS A 133 43.28 -33.15 -37.60
C LYS A 133 43.99 -32.61 -36.37
N ALA A 134 43.34 -31.70 -35.66
CA ALA A 134 43.86 -31.03 -34.50
C ALA A 134 42.85 -31.07 -33.35
N ASP A 135 43.12 -31.93 -32.38
CA ASP A 135 42.43 -31.93 -31.09
C ASP A 135 43.38 -31.33 -30.05
N PHE A 136 42.93 -30.28 -29.37
CA PHE A 136 43.72 -29.68 -28.29
C PHE A 136 42.86 -29.17 -27.15
N GLN A 137 43.45 -29.25 -25.97
CA GLN A 137 42.85 -28.77 -24.74
C GLN A 137 43.69 -27.61 -24.22
N LEU A 138 43.02 -26.63 -23.62
CA LEU A 138 43.71 -25.59 -22.86
C LEU A 138 44.03 -26.14 -21.47
N SER A 139 45.22 -25.81 -20.97
CA SER A 139 45.65 -26.06 -19.60
C SER A 139 45.94 -24.73 -18.87
N GLY A 140 46.10 -24.79 -17.54
CA GLY A 140 46.52 -23.65 -16.73
C GLY A 140 47.83 -23.02 -17.19
N ASP A 141 48.77 -23.85 -17.65
CA ASP A 141 50.07 -23.40 -18.12
C ASP A 141 50.00 -22.66 -19.46
N ASP A 142 48.90 -22.81 -20.20
CA ASP A 142 48.67 -22.11 -21.46
C ASP A 142 48.12 -20.70 -21.26
N LEU A 143 47.64 -20.34 -20.06
CA LEU A 143 47.19 -18.97 -19.79
C LEU A 143 48.37 -18.01 -19.83
N LEU A 144 48.36 -17.10 -20.80
CA LEU A 144 49.38 -16.06 -20.93
C LEU A 144 49.09 -14.89 -20.00
N ARG A 145 47.84 -14.39 -20.02
CA ARG A 145 47.38 -13.29 -19.18
C ARG A 145 45.86 -13.16 -19.18
N THR A 146 45.34 -12.47 -18.17
CA THR A 146 43.93 -12.06 -18.08
C THR A 146 43.85 -10.54 -18.05
N GLU A 147 42.96 -9.96 -18.84
CA GLU A 147 42.75 -8.51 -18.95
C GLU A 147 41.26 -8.15 -18.74
N GLY A 148 40.97 -6.87 -18.55
CA GLY A 148 39.59 -6.36 -18.54
C GLY A 148 38.77 -6.74 -17.31
N LEU A 149 39.40 -7.10 -16.19
CA LEU A 149 38.71 -7.43 -14.94
C LEU A 149 38.03 -6.20 -14.33
N PRO A 150 36.70 -6.19 -14.16
CA PRO A 150 36.01 -5.12 -13.46
C PRO A 150 36.36 -5.10 -11.96
N LYS A 151 36.19 -3.95 -11.31
CA LYS A 151 36.36 -3.83 -9.84
C LYS A 151 35.51 -4.88 -9.10
N GLY A 152 36.09 -5.59 -8.14
CA GLY A 152 35.38 -6.62 -7.35
C GLY A 152 35.29 -7.99 -8.04
N VAL A 153 35.93 -8.16 -9.20
CA VAL A 153 36.07 -9.45 -9.87
C VAL A 153 37.48 -9.98 -9.66
N THR A 154 37.60 -11.26 -9.32
CA THR A 154 38.88 -11.96 -9.23
C THR A 154 38.80 -13.24 -10.06
N VAL A 155 39.89 -13.53 -10.77
CA VAL A 155 40.05 -14.76 -11.55
C VAL A 155 41.24 -15.51 -10.97
N THR A 156 41.02 -16.74 -10.55
CA THR A 156 42.10 -17.63 -10.09
C THR A 156 42.12 -18.85 -10.99
N ALA A 157 43.25 -19.06 -11.67
CA ALA A 157 43.50 -20.30 -12.41
C ALA A 157 43.73 -21.42 -11.39
N ASN A 158 43.00 -22.53 -11.52
CA ASN A 158 43.13 -23.69 -10.66
C ASN A 158 43.56 -24.91 -11.48
N PRO A 159 44.47 -25.75 -10.97
CA PRO A 159 44.75 -27.05 -11.57
C PRO A 159 43.45 -27.88 -11.59
N ALA A 160 43.21 -28.55 -12.72
CA ALA A 160 41.94 -29.16 -13.06
C ALA A 160 41.54 -30.31 -12.13
N ASN A 161 40.86 -29.98 -11.03
CA ASN A 161 40.33 -30.98 -10.09
C ASN A 161 38.91 -30.63 -9.59
N SER A 162 38.34 -29.47 -9.94
CA SER A 162 37.03 -29.01 -9.42
C SER A 162 35.83 -29.44 -10.28
N LEU A 163 36.03 -29.76 -11.56
CA LEU A 163 34.99 -30.24 -12.48
C LEU A 163 35.31 -31.67 -12.92
N LYS A 164 34.30 -32.53 -13.04
CA LYS A 164 34.51 -33.89 -13.54
C LYS A 164 34.91 -33.82 -15.03
N PRO A 165 36.02 -34.47 -15.45
CA PRO A 165 36.40 -34.59 -16.86
C PRO A 165 35.28 -35.27 -17.67
N GLN A 166 35.06 -34.82 -18.91
CA GLN A 166 34.13 -35.46 -19.84
C GLN A 166 34.73 -35.46 -21.25
N ALA A 167 34.79 -36.63 -21.90
CA ALA A 167 35.37 -36.79 -23.23
C ALA A 167 34.76 -35.80 -24.27
N GLY A 168 35.60 -35.12 -25.04
CA GLY A 168 35.20 -34.10 -26.02
C GLY A 168 34.90 -32.72 -25.42
N VAL A 169 34.94 -32.60 -24.09
CA VAL A 169 34.86 -31.37 -23.32
C VAL A 169 36.21 -31.18 -22.63
N GLY A 170 36.78 -29.98 -22.62
CA GLY A 170 38.11 -29.76 -22.04
C GLY A 170 38.18 -30.30 -20.61
N GLU A 171 39.32 -30.87 -20.24
CA GLU A 171 39.49 -31.57 -18.95
C GLU A 171 40.53 -30.91 -18.04
N ASN A 172 41.26 -29.87 -18.50
CA ASN A 172 42.55 -29.48 -17.91
C ASN A 172 42.75 -28.01 -17.55
N TYR A 173 41.78 -27.13 -17.81
CA TYR A 173 41.86 -25.73 -17.42
C TYR A 173 40.59 -25.28 -16.74
N SER A 174 40.70 -25.03 -15.43
CA SER A 174 39.62 -24.43 -14.65
C SER A 174 40.05 -23.06 -14.16
N PHE A 175 39.16 -22.08 -14.23
CA PHE A 175 39.31 -20.86 -13.46
C PHE A 175 38.09 -20.68 -12.58
N ASN A 176 38.31 -20.17 -11.38
CA ASN A 176 37.25 -19.69 -10.53
C ASN A 176 37.15 -18.18 -10.71
N LEU A 177 35.97 -17.74 -11.13
CA LEU A 177 35.60 -16.34 -11.17
C LEU A 177 34.76 -16.03 -9.93
N ASN A 178 35.28 -15.19 -9.03
CA ASN A 178 34.49 -14.63 -7.95
C ASN A 178 34.17 -13.18 -8.26
N PHE A 179 32.90 -12.81 -8.12
CA PHE A 179 32.47 -11.45 -8.39
C PHE A 179 31.41 -10.97 -7.40
N ASP A 180 31.48 -9.67 -7.13
CA ASP A 180 30.43 -8.89 -6.49
C ASP A 180 30.08 -7.74 -7.42
N LYS A 181 28.91 -7.82 -8.07
CA LYS A 181 28.47 -6.88 -9.10
C LYS A 181 27.12 -6.28 -8.77
N THR A 182 27.02 -4.97 -8.94
CA THR A 182 25.77 -4.22 -8.78
C THR A 182 25.35 -3.65 -10.12
N PHE A 183 24.17 -4.03 -10.59
CA PHE A 183 23.53 -3.53 -11.79
C PHE A 183 22.52 -2.45 -11.44
N VAL A 184 22.45 -1.43 -12.29
CA VAL A 184 21.54 -0.28 -12.15
C VAL A 184 20.50 -0.28 -13.28
N PRO A 185 19.29 0.29 -13.05
CA PRO A 185 18.23 0.32 -14.05
C PRO A 185 18.64 1.11 -15.31
N ILE A 186 18.27 0.61 -16.49
CA ILE A 186 18.58 1.27 -17.77
C ILE A 186 17.38 1.98 -18.41
N LYS A 187 16.14 1.71 -17.96
CA LYS A 187 14.93 2.28 -18.58
C LYS A 187 13.74 2.40 -17.60
N GLY A 188 13.06 3.55 -17.65
CA GLY A 188 11.75 3.79 -17.01
C GLY A 188 11.65 5.17 -16.32
N PRO A 189 10.49 5.86 -16.37
CA PRO A 189 10.34 7.19 -15.76
C PRO A 189 10.44 7.17 -14.22
N ASN A 190 10.22 6.01 -13.58
CA ASN A 190 10.33 5.80 -12.14
C ASN A 190 11.40 4.74 -11.78
N ALA A 191 12.37 4.49 -12.69
CA ALA A 191 13.30 3.39 -12.51
C ALA A 191 14.28 3.67 -11.35
N THR A 192 14.22 2.84 -10.31
CA THR A 192 15.06 2.98 -9.10
C THR A 192 15.47 1.61 -8.57
N GLY A 193 16.54 1.58 -7.77
CA GLY A 193 17.02 0.36 -7.11
C GLY A 193 18.28 -0.23 -7.73
N THR A 194 18.70 -1.39 -7.21
CA THR A 194 19.94 -2.07 -7.62
C THR A 194 19.79 -3.58 -7.52
N ILE A 195 20.33 -4.31 -8.49
CA ILE A 195 20.48 -5.77 -8.40
C ILE A 195 21.93 -6.09 -8.07
N LYS A 196 22.16 -6.77 -6.96
CA LYS A 196 23.46 -7.30 -6.56
C LYS A 196 23.54 -8.77 -6.92
N VAL A 197 24.56 -9.14 -7.68
CA VAL A 197 24.91 -10.53 -7.96
C VAL A 197 26.26 -10.82 -7.32
N ASN A 198 26.27 -11.74 -6.37
CA ASN A 198 27.46 -12.28 -5.74
C ASN A 198 27.58 -13.75 -6.09
N GLY A 199 28.73 -14.22 -6.54
CA GLY A 199 28.85 -15.64 -6.83
C GLY A 199 30.21 -16.07 -7.29
N SER A 200 30.29 -17.37 -7.56
CA SER A 200 31.45 -18.05 -8.12
C SER A 200 31.06 -18.86 -9.34
N VAL A 201 31.88 -18.81 -10.39
CA VAL A 201 31.75 -19.70 -11.55
C VAL A 201 33.06 -20.42 -11.80
N ALA A 202 32.97 -21.74 -11.96
CA ALA A 202 34.02 -22.62 -12.44
C ALA A 202 33.71 -23.04 -13.89
N PHE A 203 34.71 -23.05 -14.76
CA PHE A 203 34.49 -23.31 -16.18
C PHE A 203 35.70 -23.99 -16.84
N ASN A 204 35.45 -24.85 -17.84
CA ASN A 204 36.44 -25.58 -18.63
C ASN A 204 36.09 -25.55 -20.12
N VAL A 205 37.11 -25.52 -20.99
CA VAL A 205 36.99 -25.47 -22.46
C VAL A 205 37.93 -26.44 -23.15
N GLY A 206 37.42 -27.18 -24.12
CA GLY A 206 38.21 -27.99 -25.04
C GLY A 206 37.84 -27.68 -26.50
N TYR A 207 38.78 -27.88 -27.41
CA TYR A 207 38.59 -27.59 -28.84
C TYR A 207 38.94 -28.81 -29.69
N GLY A 208 38.12 -29.07 -30.71
CA GLY A 208 38.40 -30.04 -31.76
C GLY A 208 38.22 -29.37 -33.13
N VAL A 209 39.24 -29.46 -33.98
CA VAL A 209 39.25 -28.89 -35.34
C VAL A 209 39.75 -29.95 -36.32
N ASP A 210 38.96 -30.23 -37.35
CA ASP A 210 39.29 -31.14 -38.44
C ASP A 210 39.03 -30.44 -39.78
N VAL A 211 40.05 -30.32 -40.62
CA VAL A 211 40.01 -29.63 -41.92
C VAL A 211 40.71 -30.49 -42.97
N GLY A 212 40.00 -30.84 -44.04
CA GLY A 212 40.55 -31.60 -45.17
C GLY A 212 40.35 -30.88 -46.50
N VAL A 213 41.40 -30.84 -47.33
CA VAL A 213 41.35 -30.32 -48.70
C VAL A 213 41.86 -31.40 -49.65
N HIS A 214 40.96 -31.94 -50.49
CA HIS A 214 41.24 -32.99 -51.47
C HIS A 214 40.84 -32.52 -52.87
N VAL A 215 41.74 -32.64 -53.85
CA VAL A 215 41.57 -32.00 -55.18
C VAL A 215 41.49 -33.03 -56.32
N TRP A 216 42.07 -34.21 -56.17
CA TRP A 216 42.24 -35.17 -57.26
C TRP A 216 41.12 -36.21 -57.36
N SER A 217 39.98 -35.79 -57.93
CA SER A 217 38.93 -36.58 -58.63
C SER A 217 37.55 -35.94 -58.46
N SER A 218 37.38 -35.18 -57.39
CA SER A 218 36.29 -34.22 -57.15
C SER A 218 36.77 -33.30 -56.00
N PRO A 219 36.74 -31.97 -56.14
CA PRO A 219 37.18 -31.09 -55.07
C PRO A 219 36.26 -31.25 -53.86
N HIS A 220 36.77 -31.89 -52.81
CA HIS A 220 36.06 -32.09 -51.56
C HIS A 220 36.81 -31.35 -50.46
N LEU A 221 36.14 -30.32 -49.93
CA LEU A 221 36.55 -29.64 -48.72
C LEU A 221 35.71 -30.21 -47.58
N THR A 222 36.37 -30.60 -46.50
CA THR A 222 35.73 -30.97 -45.24
C THR A 222 36.18 -30.00 -44.17
N PHE A 223 35.23 -29.57 -43.35
CA PHE A 223 35.52 -28.71 -42.22
C PHE A 223 34.67 -29.14 -41.05
N GLN A 224 35.27 -29.33 -39.89
CA GLN A 224 34.57 -29.61 -38.65
C GLN A 224 35.25 -28.85 -37.54
N ALA A 225 34.46 -28.14 -36.75
CA ALA A 225 34.92 -27.52 -35.52
C ALA A 225 33.92 -27.77 -34.41
N SER A 226 34.45 -28.04 -33.23
CA SER A 226 33.67 -28.18 -32.01
C SER A 226 34.39 -27.53 -30.83
N VAL A 227 33.60 -26.99 -29.91
CA VAL A 227 34.05 -26.45 -28.64
C VAL A 227 33.23 -27.13 -27.55
N GLY A 228 33.91 -27.82 -26.66
CA GLY A 228 33.32 -28.44 -25.49
C GLY A 228 33.44 -27.52 -24.27
N PHE A 229 32.38 -27.43 -23.49
CA PHE A 229 32.24 -26.60 -22.30
C PHE A 229 31.78 -27.43 -21.11
N ALA A 230 32.41 -27.23 -19.95
CA ALA A 230 31.88 -27.65 -18.66
C ALA A 230 31.84 -26.43 -17.73
N GLN A 231 30.70 -26.16 -17.10
CA GLN A 231 30.50 -25.03 -16.21
C GLN A 231 29.83 -25.49 -14.92
N SER A 232 30.26 -24.95 -13.78
CA SER A 232 29.46 -24.96 -12.56
C SER A 232 29.39 -23.54 -11.99
N SER A 233 28.21 -23.14 -11.54
CA SER A 233 27.98 -21.81 -10.99
C SER A 233 27.27 -21.90 -9.63
N HIS A 234 27.61 -20.97 -8.74
CA HIS A 234 26.87 -20.67 -7.52
C HIS A 234 26.63 -19.18 -7.46
N LEU A 235 25.38 -18.76 -7.63
CA LEU A 235 24.98 -17.37 -7.79
C LEU A 235 23.99 -17.00 -6.69
N ASN A 236 24.25 -15.90 -5.98
CA ASN A 236 23.36 -15.24 -5.05
C ASN A 236 22.93 -13.91 -5.64
N ILE A 237 21.63 -13.76 -5.89
CA ILE A 237 21.03 -12.57 -6.47
C ILE A 237 20.16 -11.93 -5.40
N THR A 238 20.46 -10.68 -5.07
CA THR A 238 19.70 -9.88 -4.10
C THR A 238 19.43 -8.50 -4.67
N GLY A 239 18.24 -7.95 -4.52
CA GLY A 239 18.01 -6.57 -4.91
C GLY A 239 16.59 -6.08 -4.67
N ASP A 240 16.49 -4.77 -4.41
CA ASP A 240 15.24 -4.01 -4.47
C ASP A 240 15.28 -3.21 -5.76
N PHE A 241 14.28 -3.41 -6.62
CA PHE A 241 14.33 -2.85 -7.95
C PHE A 241 12.95 -2.61 -8.55
N GLN A 242 12.81 -1.48 -9.25
CA GLN A 242 11.66 -1.16 -10.08
C GLN A 242 12.15 -0.69 -11.45
N GLY A 243 11.89 -1.46 -12.51
CA GLY A 243 12.25 -1.08 -13.89
C GLY A 243 12.58 -2.26 -14.79
N VAL A 244 13.49 -2.04 -15.75
CA VAL A 244 14.07 -3.09 -16.60
C VAL A 244 15.59 -3.05 -16.51
N VAL A 245 16.22 -4.21 -16.28
CA VAL A 245 17.67 -4.41 -16.41
C VAL A 245 17.92 -5.18 -17.71
N GLY A 246 19.02 -4.88 -18.38
CA GLY A 246 19.43 -5.57 -19.60
C GLY A 246 20.88 -5.22 -19.89
N ASP A 247 21.78 -5.71 -19.04
CA ASP A 247 23.20 -5.41 -19.13
C ASP A 247 24.02 -6.70 -19.24
N SER A 248 25.16 -6.59 -19.93
CA SER A 248 26.14 -7.64 -20.05
C SER A 248 27.50 -7.04 -19.74
N VAL A 249 28.08 -7.49 -18.62
CA VAL A 249 29.36 -6.96 -18.14
C VAL A 249 30.45 -7.93 -18.53
N LEU A 250 31.42 -7.47 -19.33
CA LEU A 250 32.67 -8.21 -19.55
C LEU A 250 33.36 -8.36 -18.19
N ILE A 251 33.51 -9.59 -17.71
CA ILE A 251 34.16 -9.89 -16.42
C ILE A 251 35.60 -10.33 -16.56
N GLY A 252 36.07 -10.56 -17.79
CA GLY A 252 37.47 -10.80 -18.10
C GLY A 252 37.70 -11.35 -19.51
N THR A 253 38.87 -11.04 -20.07
CA THR A 253 39.38 -11.61 -21.31
C THR A 253 40.65 -12.40 -21.01
N GLN A 254 40.67 -13.66 -21.41
CA GLN A 254 41.79 -14.57 -21.23
C GLN A 254 42.51 -14.79 -22.55
N TYR A 255 43.81 -14.52 -22.54
CA TYR A 255 44.70 -14.75 -23.66
C TYR A 255 45.54 -15.98 -23.36
N PHE A 256 45.55 -16.93 -24.29
CA PHE A 256 46.35 -18.14 -24.17
C PHE A 256 47.59 -18.05 -25.04
N LYS A 257 48.61 -18.84 -24.67
CA LYS A 257 49.76 -19.08 -25.53
C LYS A 257 49.28 -19.74 -26.83
N PRO A 258 49.89 -19.40 -27.97
CA PRO A 258 49.68 -20.12 -29.21
C PRO A 258 49.94 -21.62 -29.00
N THR A 259 49.14 -22.46 -29.63
CA THR A 259 49.29 -23.92 -29.51
C THR A 259 50.66 -24.37 -30.00
N LYS A 260 51.09 -25.56 -29.59
CA LYS A 260 52.15 -26.24 -30.34
C LYS A 260 51.72 -26.35 -31.82
N PRO A 261 52.64 -26.15 -32.77
CA PRO A 261 52.31 -26.18 -34.19
C PRO A 261 51.85 -27.59 -34.60
N PHE A 262 50.72 -27.65 -35.29
CA PHE A 262 50.26 -28.82 -36.02
C PHE A 262 50.84 -28.78 -37.43
N PHE A 263 51.13 -29.93 -38.03
CA PHE A 263 51.83 -29.96 -39.31
C PHE A 263 50.93 -30.54 -40.40
N VAL A 264 50.77 -29.79 -41.49
CA VAL A 264 50.25 -30.29 -42.77
C VAL A 264 51.44 -30.44 -43.71
N GLY A 265 52.00 -31.64 -43.77
CA GLY A 265 53.33 -31.84 -44.33
C GLY A 265 54.37 -30.97 -43.60
N PRO A 266 55.21 -30.18 -44.30
CA PRO A 266 56.18 -29.29 -43.65
C PRO A 266 55.58 -27.97 -43.12
N ILE A 267 54.29 -27.69 -43.37
CA ILE A 267 53.68 -26.39 -43.07
C ILE A 267 53.19 -26.35 -41.61
N PRO A 268 53.73 -25.45 -40.76
CA PRO A 268 53.31 -25.33 -39.37
C PRO A 268 52.04 -24.49 -39.25
N VAL A 269 50.98 -25.08 -38.71
CA VAL A 269 49.67 -24.49 -38.46
C VAL A 269 49.52 -24.24 -36.96
N THR A 270 49.32 -22.98 -36.58
CA THR A 270 49.24 -22.57 -35.17
C THR A 270 47.92 -21.89 -34.87
N PHE A 271 47.30 -22.32 -33.77
CA PHE A 271 46.06 -21.76 -33.26
C PHE A 271 46.34 -20.83 -32.09
N VAL A 272 45.63 -19.70 -32.03
CA VAL A 272 45.71 -18.74 -30.93
C VAL A 272 44.35 -18.68 -30.24
N PRO A 273 44.20 -19.32 -29.08
CA PRO A 273 42.95 -19.34 -28.32
C PRO A 273 42.74 -18.04 -27.54
N LYS A 274 41.49 -17.58 -27.49
CA LYS A 274 41.05 -16.46 -26.65
C LYS A 274 39.65 -16.75 -26.09
N VAL A 275 39.45 -16.47 -24.80
CA VAL A 275 38.15 -16.64 -24.12
C VAL A 275 37.71 -15.31 -23.51
N GLU A 276 36.50 -14.86 -23.83
CA GLU A 276 35.85 -13.69 -23.24
C GLU A 276 34.69 -14.16 -22.37
N LEU A 277 34.56 -13.60 -21.17
CA LEU A 277 33.54 -13.98 -20.19
C LEU A 277 32.65 -12.78 -19.89
N TYR A 278 31.34 -13.00 -19.91
CA TYR A 278 30.33 -11.99 -19.66
C TYR A 278 29.34 -12.45 -18.60
N LEU A 279 29.06 -11.59 -17.63
CA LEU A 279 27.98 -11.77 -16.68
C LEU A 279 26.74 -11.09 -17.27
N THR A 280 25.72 -11.87 -17.61
CA THR A 280 24.46 -11.37 -18.18
C THR A 280 23.42 -11.27 -17.07
N ALA A 281 22.77 -10.11 -16.96
CA ALA A 281 21.68 -9.90 -16.02
C ALA A 281 20.62 -9.01 -16.63
N GLY A 282 19.36 -9.34 -16.41
CA GLY A 282 18.28 -8.49 -16.87
C GLY A 282 16.89 -9.00 -16.51
N GLY A 283 15.88 -8.43 -17.15
CA GLY A 283 14.48 -8.72 -16.90
C GLY A 283 13.73 -7.56 -16.26
N GLU A 284 12.44 -7.77 -16.04
CA GLU A 284 11.55 -6.82 -15.37
C GLU A 284 11.43 -7.23 -13.90
N ILE A 285 11.80 -6.33 -13.00
CA ILE A 285 11.64 -6.54 -11.56
C ILE A 285 10.88 -5.32 -11.03
N THR A 286 9.87 -5.57 -10.21
CA THR A 286 9.02 -4.51 -9.66
C THR A 286 9.05 -4.46 -8.12
N ALA A 287 9.93 -5.24 -7.49
CA ALA A 287 9.92 -5.51 -6.06
C ALA A 287 11.24 -6.16 -5.56
N HIS A 288 11.25 -6.64 -4.31
CA HIS A 288 12.42 -7.30 -3.70
C HIS A 288 12.62 -8.73 -4.22
N VAL A 289 13.86 -9.10 -4.52
CA VAL A 289 14.28 -10.46 -4.86
C VAL A 289 15.47 -10.90 -4.01
N ASN A 290 15.43 -12.12 -3.51
CA ASN A 290 16.56 -12.82 -2.92
C ASN A 290 16.49 -14.30 -3.30
N PHE A 291 17.37 -14.74 -4.21
CA PHE A 291 17.48 -16.13 -4.61
C PHE A 291 18.93 -16.58 -4.79
N ALA A 292 19.16 -17.86 -4.46
CA ALA A 292 20.41 -18.55 -4.69
C ALA A 292 20.20 -19.65 -5.73
N ALA A 293 21.08 -19.75 -6.72
CA ALA A 293 21.05 -20.80 -7.74
C ALA A 293 22.39 -21.52 -7.80
N SER A 294 22.32 -22.85 -7.91
CA SER A 294 23.49 -23.69 -8.20
C SER A 294 23.23 -24.49 -9.47
N GLU A 295 24.16 -24.40 -10.41
CA GLU A 295 24.03 -24.99 -11.74
C GLU A 295 25.29 -25.80 -12.09
N SER A 296 25.11 -26.90 -12.82
CA SER A 296 26.20 -27.63 -13.49
C SER A 296 25.77 -27.97 -14.91
N VAL A 297 26.59 -27.53 -15.88
CA VAL A 297 26.33 -27.62 -17.31
C VAL A 297 27.50 -28.28 -18.02
N THR A 298 27.19 -29.17 -18.96
CA THR A 298 28.15 -29.73 -19.91
C THR A 298 27.57 -29.64 -21.31
N ALA A 299 28.29 -29.03 -22.26
CA ALA A 299 27.80 -28.84 -23.63
C ALA A 299 28.94 -28.94 -24.64
N GLN A 300 28.68 -29.56 -25.78
CA GLN A 300 29.55 -29.51 -26.96
C GLN A 300 28.82 -28.74 -28.05
N VAL A 301 29.41 -27.65 -28.51
CA VAL A 301 28.91 -26.82 -29.61
C VAL A 301 29.80 -27.07 -30.82
N GLY A 302 29.26 -27.62 -31.91
CA GLY A 302 30.05 -27.86 -33.11
C GLY A 302 29.23 -27.96 -34.39
N ALA A 303 29.91 -27.75 -35.50
CA ALA A 303 29.36 -27.94 -36.83
C ALA A 303 30.36 -28.65 -37.75
N ARG A 304 29.84 -29.43 -38.67
CA ARG A 304 30.56 -30.11 -39.74
C ARG A 304 30.03 -29.63 -41.08
N TRP A 305 30.90 -29.25 -42.00
CA TRP A 305 30.59 -28.92 -43.37
C TRP A 305 31.31 -29.88 -44.32
N THR A 306 30.61 -30.29 -45.37
CA THR A 306 31.19 -31.04 -46.50
C THR A 306 30.68 -30.47 -47.81
N SER A 307 31.44 -30.60 -48.89
CA SER A 307 31.02 -30.09 -50.20
C SER A 307 29.78 -30.80 -50.78
N SER A 308 29.45 -32.01 -50.31
CA SER A 308 28.25 -32.75 -50.74
C SER A 308 27.00 -32.43 -49.90
N ASP A 309 27.14 -32.28 -48.58
CA ASP A 309 25.99 -32.24 -47.66
C ASP A 309 25.78 -30.87 -47.00
N GLY A 310 26.65 -29.89 -47.26
CA GLY A 310 26.61 -28.60 -46.60
C GLY A 310 26.86 -28.69 -45.08
N TRP A 311 26.35 -27.71 -44.33
CA TRP A 311 26.49 -27.62 -42.87
C TRP A 311 25.57 -28.62 -42.16
N LYS A 312 26.12 -29.38 -41.21
CA LYS A 312 25.43 -30.24 -40.26
C LYS A 312 25.83 -29.88 -38.83
N ASN A 313 24.85 -29.86 -37.94
CA ASN A 313 25.05 -29.71 -36.50
C ASN A 313 25.61 -31.02 -35.91
N ILE A 314 26.64 -30.93 -35.07
CA ILE A 314 27.24 -32.07 -34.35
C ILE A 314 27.24 -31.85 -32.82
N SER A 315 26.33 -31.02 -32.33
CA SER A 315 26.30 -30.60 -30.92
C SER A 315 25.53 -31.57 -30.03
N GLY A 316 25.93 -31.64 -28.76
CA GLY A 316 25.27 -32.44 -27.72
C GLY A 316 25.39 -31.75 -26.35
N PHE A 317 24.47 -32.02 -25.41
CA PHE A 317 24.45 -31.32 -24.12
C PHE A 317 23.84 -32.15 -22.97
N GLY A 318 24.13 -31.73 -21.74
CA GLY A 318 23.51 -32.21 -20.49
C GLY A 318 23.48 -31.12 -19.42
N ILE A 319 22.33 -30.96 -18.74
CA ILE A 319 22.12 -30.00 -17.64
C ILE A 319 21.67 -30.74 -16.38
N THR A 320 22.34 -30.48 -15.27
CA THR A 320 21.90 -30.87 -13.92
C THR A 320 22.03 -29.70 -12.96
N GLY A 321 21.00 -29.39 -12.20
CA GLY A 321 21.02 -28.26 -11.26
C GLY A 321 20.11 -28.52 -10.06
N SER A 322 20.34 -27.76 -8.99
CA SER A 322 19.52 -27.80 -7.79
C SER A 322 19.27 -26.37 -7.32
N LEU A 323 18.02 -26.05 -7.02
CA LEU A 323 17.63 -24.72 -6.54
C LEU A 323 16.94 -24.84 -5.18
N PRO A 324 17.45 -24.16 -4.14
CA PRO A 324 16.62 -23.88 -2.97
C PRO A 324 15.44 -22.97 -3.36
N PRO A 325 14.30 -23.03 -2.67
CA PRO A 325 13.15 -22.18 -2.97
C PRO A 325 13.53 -20.68 -2.90
N PRO A 326 13.24 -19.88 -3.94
CA PRO A 326 13.54 -18.46 -3.94
C PRO A 326 12.62 -17.68 -2.99
N THR A 327 13.09 -16.54 -2.48
CA THR A 327 12.26 -15.57 -1.75
C THR A 327 12.11 -14.30 -2.56
N PHE A 328 10.90 -13.78 -2.66
CA PHE A 328 10.59 -12.62 -3.49
C PHE A 328 9.35 -11.89 -2.95
N SER A 329 9.16 -10.66 -3.39
CA SER A 329 7.91 -9.93 -3.25
C SER A 329 7.45 -9.48 -4.64
N GLY A 330 6.14 -9.39 -4.88
CA GLY A 330 5.58 -8.90 -6.15
C GLY A 330 5.79 -9.80 -7.38
N THR A 331 5.60 -9.22 -8.57
CA THR A 331 5.74 -9.88 -9.89
C THR A 331 7.10 -9.53 -10.50
N LEU A 332 7.86 -10.53 -10.93
CA LEU A 332 9.20 -10.33 -11.47
C LEU A 332 9.61 -11.43 -12.46
N LYS A 333 10.46 -11.07 -13.42
CA LYS A 333 11.01 -11.96 -14.45
C LYS A 333 12.53 -11.79 -14.65
N PRO A 334 13.36 -11.93 -13.61
CA PRO A 334 14.79 -11.75 -13.75
C PRO A 334 15.42 -12.92 -14.51
N HIS A 335 16.45 -12.60 -15.29
CA HIS A 335 17.40 -13.54 -15.86
C HIS A 335 18.79 -13.21 -15.34
N VAL A 336 19.55 -14.24 -14.98
CA VAL A 336 20.98 -14.13 -14.70
C VAL A 336 21.68 -15.31 -15.32
N GLY A 337 22.77 -15.03 -16.04
CA GLY A 337 23.56 -16.04 -16.72
C GLY A 337 25.03 -15.67 -16.81
N MET A 338 25.79 -16.68 -17.20
CA MET A 338 27.18 -16.55 -17.59
C MET A 338 27.29 -16.87 -19.07
N GLN A 339 27.88 -15.95 -19.83
CA GLN A 339 28.18 -16.16 -21.23
C GLN A 339 29.69 -16.26 -21.42
N SER A 340 30.12 -17.39 -21.99
CA SER A 340 31.49 -17.62 -22.40
C SER A 340 31.59 -17.59 -23.91
N ARG A 341 32.47 -16.75 -24.44
CA ARG A 341 32.80 -16.68 -25.87
C ARG A 341 34.22 -17.19 -26.07
N ALA A 342 34.33 -18.34 -26.69
CA ALA A 342 35.57 -18.98 -27.06
C ALA A 342 35.88 -18.70 -28.53
N SER A 343 37.03 -18.13 -28.85
CA SER A 343 37.48 -17.91 -30.22
C SER A 343 38.87 -18.49 -30.44
N ILE A 344 39.08 -19.07 -31.61
CA ILE A 344 40.41 -19.48 -32.07
C ILE A 344 40.71 -18.73 -33.37
N THR A 345 41.90 -18.18 -33.48
CA THR A 345 42.42 -17.64 -34.73
C THR A 345 43.58 -18.49 -35.23
N LEU A 346 43.64 -18.63 -36.56
CA LEU A 346 44.77 -19.18 -37.27
C LEU A 346 45.75 -18.05 -37.59
N TRP A 347 46.96 -18.10 -37.02
CA TRP A 347 47.98 -17.03 -37.10
C TRP A 347 47.41 -15.61 -36.86
N ASP A 348 46.50 -15.44 -35.89
CA ASP A 348 45.81 -14.18 -35.54
C ASP A 348 44.86 -13.56 -36.59
N ILE A 349 44.50 -14.28 -37.65
CA ILE A 349 43.67 -13.73 -38.74
C ILE A 349 42.22 -14.20 -38.69
N ALA A 350 41.99 -15.51 -38.74
CA ALA A 350 40.65 -16.06 -38.95
C ALA A 350 40.43 -17.35 -38.21
N GLY A 351 39.20 -17.58 -37.75
CA GLY A 351 38.81 -18.88 -37.24
C GLY A 351 37.42 -18.92 -36.60
N PRO A 352 37.06 -20.07 -36.00
CA PRO A 352 35.78 -20.26 -35.36
C PRO A 352 35.67 -19.45 -34.06
N GLU A 353 34.44 -19.05 -33.77
CA GLU A 353 34.00 -18.47 -32.50
C GLU A 353 32.78 -19.26 -32.03
N ALA A 354 32.81 -19.81 -30.82
CA ALA A 354 31.65 -20.42 -30.18
C ALA A 354 31.25 -19.59 -28.97
N THR A 355 29.95 -19.40 -28.78
CA THR A 355 29.43 -18.86 -27.52
C THR A 355 28.57 -19.90 -26.83
N LEU A 356 28.72 -19.97 -25.51
CA LEU A 356 27.81 -20.68 -24.62
C LEU A 356 27.33 -19.69 -23.58
N GLU A 357 26.02 -19.49 -23.52
CA GLU A 357 25.36 -18.83 -22.41
C GLU A 357 24.58 -19.87 -21.62
N ALA A 358 24.74 -19.87 -20.30
CA ALA A 358 24.00 -20.73 -19.40
C ALA A 358 23.63 -19.96 -18.13
N GLY A 359 22.44 -20.23 -17.59
CA GLY A 359 21.95 -19.51 -16.44
C GLY A 359 20.54 -19.91 -16.03
N VAL A 360 19.90 -19.02 -15.27
CA VAL A 360 18.56 -19.23 -14.74
C VAL A 360 17.64 -18.04 -15.03
N ASN A 361 16.40 -18.38 -15.32
CA ASN A 361 15.26 -17.46 -15.44
C ASN A 361 14.28 -17.76 -14.31
N LEU A 362 13.91 -16.74 -13.55
CA LEU A 362 12.84 -16.84 -12.56
C LEU A 362 11.62 -16.11 -13.12
N ASP A 363 10.47 -16.75 -13.13
CA ASP A 363 9.18 -16.16 -13.49
C ASP A 363 8.27 -16.21 -12.27
N VAL A 364 8.04 -15.05 -11.65
CA VAL A 364 7.12 -14.88 -10.54
C VAL A 364 5.94 -14.05 -11.02
N ALA A 365 4.73 -14.55 -10.78
CA ALA A 365 3.51 -13.79 -11.02
C ALA A 365 2.55 -14.00 -9.86
N TYR A 366 1.88 -12.91 -9.48
CA TYR A 366 0.98 -12.89 -8.34
C TYR A 366 -0.33 -12.17 -8.70
N PRO A 367 -1.50 -12.79 -8.53
CA PRO A 367 -1.72 -14.20 -8.20
C PRO A 367 -1.54 -15.13 -9.41
N ARG A 368 -0.97 -16.33 -9.21
CA ARG A 368 -0.86 -17.38 -10.25
C ARG A 368 -0.57 -18.74 -9.62
N ASN A 369 -1.09 -19.82 -10.20
CA ASN A 369 -0.67 -21.19 -9.87
C ASN A 369 0.10 -21.85 -11.04
N PRO A 370 1.39 -22.23 -10.89
CA PRO A 370 2.27 -21.92 -9.76
C PRO A 370 2.65 -20.43 -9.73
N ASN A 371 2.83 -19.86 -8.53
CA ASN A 371 3.16 -18.44 -8.36
C ASN A 371 4.61 -18.12 -8.75
N TRP A 372 5.49 -19.12 -8.77
CA TRP A 372 6.85 -19.01 -9.26
C TRP A 372 7.30 -20.25 -10.03
N ILE A 373 8.11 -20.03 -11.08
CA ILE A 373 8.76 -21.06 -11.88
C ILE A 373 10.22 -20.64 -12.07
N VAL A 374 11.14 -21.56 -11.83
CA VAL A 374 12.56 -21.38 -12.16
C VAL A 374 12.95 -22.30 -13.31
N ASN A 375 13.46 -21.72 -14.38
CA ASN A 375 13.99 -22.43 -15.53
C ASN A 375 15.49 -22.24 -15.62
N GLY A 376 16.24 -23.33 -15.78
CA GLY A 376 17.61 -23.28 -16.25
C GLY A 376 17.61 -23.19 -17.77
N PHE A 377 18.44 -22.33 -18.35
CA PHE A 377 18.53 -22.18 -19.78
C PHE A 377 19.97 -22.34 -20.26
N MET A 378 20.10 -22.78 -21.52
CA MET A 378 21.38 -22.82 -22.21
C MET A 378 21.20 -22.44 -23.67
N LYS A 379 22.12 -21.62 -24.15
CA LYS A 379 22.16 -21.17 -25.53
C LYS A 379 23.57 -21.29 -26.08
N GLY A 380 23.71 -22.11 -27.11
CA GLY A 380 24.96 -22.33 -27.82
C GLY A 380 24.88 -21.68 -29.20
N THR A 381 25.85 -20.85 -29.54
CA THR A 381 26.00 -20.32 -30.89
C THR A 381 27.36 -20.67 -31.46
N LEU A 382 27.44 -20.89 -32.76
CA LEU A 382 28.69 -21.06 -33.48
C LEU A 382 28.76 -20.01 -34.58
N GLY A 383 29.91 -19.37 -34.68
CA GLY A 383 30.22 -18.40 -35.71
C GLY A 383 31.62 -18.57 -36.27
N PHE A 384 31.85 -17.91 -37.39
CA PHE A 384 33.16 -17.78 -38.01
C PHE A 384 33.44 -16.31 -38.19
N ARG A 385 34.64 -15.86 -37.84
CA ARG A 385 35.03 -14.46 -38.02
C ARG A 385 36.38 -14.38 -38.71
N VAL A 386 36.44 -13.62 -39.79
CA VAL A 386 37.68 -13.29 -40.49
C VAL A 386 38.02 -11.84 -40.16
N LYS A 387 39.13 -11.61 -39.46
CA LYS A 387 39.56 -10.26 -39.06
C LYS A 387 40.96 -9.96 -39.58
N LEU A 388 41.14 -8.83 -40.24
CA LEU A 388 42.47 -8.31 -40.57
C LEU A 388 42.76 -7.04 -39.76
N PRO A 389 44.00 -6.85 -39.26
CA PRO A 389 44.30 -5.74 -38.36
C PRO A 389 43.99 -4.33 -38.92
N LEU A 390 44.12 -4.12 -40.24
CA LEU A 390 43.84 -2.83 -40.89
C LEU A 390 42.45 -2.70 -41.51
N LEU A 391 41.80 -3.83 -41.82
CA LEU A 391 40.52 -3.85 -42.56
C LEU A 391 39.32 -4.22 -41.68
N GLY A 392 39.55 -4.55 -40.41
CA GLY A 392 38.51 -4.98 -39.49
C GLY A 392 37.94 -6.37 -39.85
N THR A 393 36.67 -6.59 -39.54
CA THR A 393 35.98 -7.86 -39.85
C THR A 393 35.60 -7.89 -41.33
N LEU A 394 36.16 -8.85 -42.08
CA LEU A 394 35.89 -9.01 -43.52
C LEU A 394 34.68 -9.89 -43.81
N ALA A 395 34.45 -10.89 -42.97
CA ALA A 395 33.33 -11.82 -43.09
C ALA A 395 32.96 -12.37 -41.71
N SER A 396 31.67 -12.60 -41.50
CA SER A 396 31.16 -13.25 -40.29
C SER A 396 29.98 -14.17 -40.59
N TYR A 397 30.00 -15.37 -40.02
CA TYR A 397 28.87 -16.28 -39.94
C TYR A 397 28.48 -16.46 -38.47
N ASN A 398 27.19 -16.63 -38.18
CA ASN A 398 26.70 -16.97 -36.85
C ASN A 398 25.41 -17.79 -36.98
N ALA A 399 25.31 -18.89 -36.24
CA ALA A 399 24.12 -19.70 -36.12
C ALA A 399 23.87 -20.07 -34.65
N THR A 400 22.62 -20.01 -34.23
CA THR A 400 22.17 -20.63 -32.97
C THR A 400 22.10 -22.14 -33.19
N ILE A 401 22.85 -22.87 -32.37
CA ILE A 401 23.02 -24.31 -32.50
C ILE A 401 22.06 -25.04 -31.57
N PHE A 402 21.83 -24.48 -30.38
CA PHE A 402 20.74 -24.86 -29.49
C PHE A 402 20.31 -23.66 -28.64
N ASP A 403 19.05 -23.67 -28.24
CA ASP A 403 18.43 -22.73 -27.30
C ASP A 403 17.42 -23.54 -26.50
N ILE A 404 17.80 -23.90 -25.27
CA ILE A 404 17.09 -24.90 -24.46
C ILE A 404 16.74 -24.26 -23.13
N SER A 405 15.54 -24.56 -22.65
CA SER A 405 15.07 -24.19 -21.34
C SER A 405 14.50 -25.43 -20.66
N LYS A 406 14.86 -25.64 -19.39
CA LYS A 406 14.36 -26.74 -18.57
C LYS A 406 13.92 -26.21 -17.22
N GLU A 407 12.72 -26.58 -16.81
CA GLU A 407 12.25 -26.26 -15.48
C GLU A 407 13.08 -27.00 -14.43
N LEU A 408 13.58 -26.23 -13.46
CA LEU A 408 14.35 -26.74 -12.33
C LEU A 408 13.53 -26.78 -11.04
N GLY A 409 12.46 -25.96 -10.95
CA GLY A 409 11.52 -25.98 -9.84
C GLY A 409 10.35 -25.04 -10.04
N ARG A 410 9.29 -25.26 -9.28
CA ARG A 410 8.10 -24.41 -9.19
C ARG A 410 7.55 -24.43 -7.77
N SER A 411 6.70 -23.47 -7.43
CA SER A 411 5.90 -23.54 -6.20
C SER A 411 4.94 -24.73 -6.21
N GLY A 412 4.72 -25.27 -5.01
CA GLY A 412 3.51 -26.01 -4.70
C GLY A 412 2.44 -25.09 -4.11
N ASN A 413 1.28 -25.66 -3.79
CA ASN A 413 0.22 -24.94 -3.10
C ASN A 413 0.67 -24.44 -1.72
N THR A 414 0.46 -23.17 -1.43
CA THR A 414 0.68 -22.59 -0.10
C THR A 414 -0.65 -22.34 0.61
N PRO A 415 -0.77 -22.51 1.93
CA PRO A 415 -2.00 -22.17 2.62
C PRO A 415 -2.27 -20.65 2.56
N PRO A 416 -3.55 -20.23 2.53
CA PRO A 416 -3.91 -18.82 2.54
C PRO A 416 -3.35 -18.06 3.75
N VAL A 417 -3.10 -16.76 3.56
CA VAL A 417 -2.67 -15.87 4.63
C VAL A 417 -3.86 -15.00 5.07
N LEU A 418 -4.19 -15.07 6.36
CA LEU A 418 -5.16 -14.20 7.03
C LEU A 418 -4.42 -13.28 8.02
N ALA A 419 -4.71 -11.98 7.98
CA ALA A 419 -4.15 -11.01 8.90
C ALA A 419 -5.22 -10.07 9.45
N LEU A 420 -5.14 -9.72 10.74
CA LEU A 420 -5.99 -8.69 11.33
C LEU A 420 -5.55 -7.30 10.86
N THR A 421 -6.51 -6.42 10.66
CA THR A 421 -6.26 -4.99 10.41
C THR A 421 -6.25 -4.21 11.72
N ASN A 422 -6.00 -2.90 11.65
CA ASN A 422 -6.00 -2.01 12.81
C ASN A 422 -7.41 -1.51 13.21
N GLN A 423 -8.48 -2.24 12.83
CA GLN A 423 -9.84 -1.82 13.18
C GLN A 423 -10.10 -1.91 14.69
N PRO A 424 -10.90 -1.00 15.26
CA PRO A 424 -11.30 -1.09 16.66
C PRO A 424 -12.06 -2.40 16.92
N HIS A 425 -11.61 -3.17 17.90
CA HIS A 425 -12.32 -4.37 18.36
C HIS A 425 -13.35 -4.05 19.46
N SER A 426 -13.81 -2.81 19.52
CA SER A 426 -14.90 -2.36 20.39
C SER A 426 -15.88 -1.53 19.57
N VAL A 427 -17.14 -1.93 19.57
CA VAL A 427 -18.19 -1.37 18.71
C VAL A 427 -19.48 -1.22 19.48
N ASP A 428 -20.25 -0.19 19.15
CA ASP A 428 -21.55 0.04 19.80
C ASP A 428 -22.60 -0.96 19.29
N VAL A 429 -23.39 -1.51 20.22
CA VAL A 429 -24.54 -2.38 19.89
C VAL A 429 -25.50 -1.66 18.94
N GLY A 430 -26.09 -2.38 17.99
CA GLY A 430 -26.96 -1.79 16.97
C GLY A 430 -26.23 -1.14 15.78
N THR A 431 -24.90 -1.01 15.83
CA THR A 431 -24.09 -0.50 14.71
C THR A 431 -23.88 -1.59 13.65
N PRO A 432 -24.20 -1.35 12.36
CA PRO A 432 -23.85 -2.26 11.27
C PRO A 432 -22.34 -2.36 11.09
N LEU A 433 -21.82 -3.58 11.01
CA LEU A 433 -20.41 -3.87 10.78
C LEU A 433 -20.23 -4.60 9.45
N ASN A 434 -19.08 -4.37 8.82
CA ASN A 434 -18.68 -5.04 7.60
C ASN A 434 -17.64 -6.13 7.89
N PHE A 435 -18.02 -7.37 7.62
CA PHE A 435 -17.19 -8.58 7.71
C PHE A 435 -16.78 -9.07 6.31
N ARG A 436 -16.56 -8.16 5.35
CA ARG A 436 -15.84 -8.51 4.12
C ARG A 436 -14.35 -8.50 4.41
N ALA A 437 -13.60 -9.38 3.75
CA ALA A 437 -12.15 -9.32 3.83
C ALA A 437 -11.62 -8.24 2.91
N LEU A 438 -10.59 -7.55 3.38
CA LEU A 438 -9.75 -6.72 2.53
C LEU A 438 -8.94 -7.61 1.60
N CYS A 439 -9.14 -7.47 0.29
CA CYS A 439 -8.31 -8.15 -0.70
C CYS A 439 -8.11 -7.29 -1.94
N THR A 440 -6.86 -7.19 -2.41
CA THR A 440 -6.52 -6.47 -3.63
C THR A 440 -5.30 -7.07 -4.32
N ALA A 441 -5.27 -7.00 -5.65
CA ALA A 441 -4.10 -7.35 -6.45
C ALA A 441 -3.04 -6.22 -6.49
N SER A 442 -3.38 -5.01 -6.04
CA SER A 442 -2.53 -3.80 -6.09
C SER A 442 -2.59 -2.93 -4.83
N GLY A 443 -3.04 -3.47 -3.69
CA GLY A 443 -3.35 -2.69 -2.49
C GLY A 443 -4.78 -2.11 -2.49
N PRO A 444 -5.36 -1.83 -1.30
CA PRO A 444 -6.78 -1.58 -1.09
C PRO A 444 -7.29 -0.34 -1.83
N THR A 445 -8.20 -0.53 -2.80
CA THR A 445 -9.14 0.52 -3.19
C THR A 445 -10.24 0.62 -2.14
N PHE A 446 -9.95 1.41 -1.09
CA PHE A 446 -10.84 2.04 -0.12
C PHE A 446 -12.18 1.34 0.21
N GLY A 447 -12.14 0.45 1.21
CA GLY A 447 -13.02 0.50 2.38
C GLY A 447 -12.09 0.66 3.60
N ASN A 448 -12.41 1.51 4.57
CA ASN A 448 -11.56 1.72 5.76
C ASN A 448 -12.17 1.01 6.99
N PHE A 449 -12.79 -0.17 6.84
CA PHE A 449 -13.64 -0.76 7.89
C PHE A 449 -13.58 -2.29 8.02
N GLU A 450 -12.75 -2.98 7.23
CA GLU A 450 -12.60 -4.44 7.24
C GLU A 450 -11.70 -4.88 8.40
N PHE A 451 -12.13 -5.89 9.17
CA PHE A 451 -11.39 -6.40 10.33
C PHE A 451 -10.15 -7.23 9.98
N TYR A 452 -10.06 -7.72 8.74
CA TYR A 452 -9.01 -8.64 8.33
C TYR A 452 -8.80 -8.59 6.81
N SER A 453 -7.60 -9.00 6.38
CA SER A 453 -7.28 -9.27 4.99
C SER A 453 -7.16 -10.76 4.72
N VAL A 454 -7.45 -11.16 3.49
CA VAL A 454 -7.23 -12.50 2.99
C VAL A 454 -6.45 -12.41 1.70
N ILE A 455 -5.39 -13.20 1.59
CA ILE A 455 -4.68 -13.32 0.34
C ILE A 455 -4.05 -14.69 0.23
N ASP A 456 -4.07 -15.23 -0.97
CA ASP A 456 -3.42 -16.46 -1.33
C ASP A 456 -2.51 -16.22 -2.53
N ALA A 457 -1.37 -16.89 -2.58
CA ALA A 457 -0.39 -16.61 -3.61
C ALA A 457 -0.74 -17.22 -4.96
N GLU A 458 -1.49 -18.32 -4.95
CA GLU A 458 -1.93 -19.03 -6.12
C GLU A 458 -3.26 -18.46 -6.66
N ASP A 459 -4.18 -18.13 -5.77
CA ASP A 459 -5.57 -17.78 -6.08
C ASP A 459 -5.90 -16.29 -5.87
N GLY A 460 -5.04 -15.54 -5.16
CA GLY A 460 -5.27 -14.14 -4.85
C GLY A 460 -6.37 -13.97 -3.81
N CYS A 461 -7.52 -13.43 -4.22
CA CYS A 461 -8.64 -13.19 -3.32
C CYS A 461 -9.49 -14.43 -3.13
N LEU A 462 -9.59 -14.89 -1.89
CA LEU A 462 -10.38 -16.08 -1.55
C LEU A 462 -11.70 -15.73 -0.87
N PRO A 463 -12.73 -16.58 -1.01
CA PRO A 463 -13.93 -16.49 -0.21
C PRO A 463 -13.62 -16.77 1.27
N ILE A 464 -14.36 -16.13 2.16
CA ILE A 464 -14.22 -16.25 3.61
C ILE A 464 -15.50 -16.77 4.25
N ILE A 465 -15.35 -17.38 5.42
CA ILE A 465 -16.43 -17.80 6.30
C ILE A 465 -16.17 -17.15 7.66
N VAL A 466 -17.18 -16.47 8.20
CA VAL A 466 -17.05 -15.70 9.45
C VAL A 466 -18.06 -16.25 10.44
N VAL A 467 -17.59 -16.66 11.61
CA VAL A 467 -18.42 -17.29 12.64
C VAL A 467 -18.20 -16.56 13.96
N SER A 468 -19.29 -16.16 14.61
CA SER A 468 -19.30 -15.75 16.02
C SER A 468 -19.59 -16.95 16.91
N ASP A 469 -18.94 -17.02 18.07
CA ASP A 469 -19.21 -18.02 19.10
C ASP A 469 -20.64 -17.96 19.67
N ARG A 470 -21.32 -16.80 19.58
CA ARG A 470 -22.70 -16.63 20.08
C ARG A 470 -23.75 -16.67 18.98
N GLU A 471 -23.50 -16.02 17.86
CA GLU A 471 -24.49 -15.84 16.79
C GLU A 471 -24.35 -16.88 15.65
N GLY A 472 -23.26 -17.66 15.61
CA GLY A 472 -22.98 -18.61 14.54
C GLY A 472 -22.46 -17.92 13.27
N LEU A 473 -22.87 -18.40 12.09
CA LEU A 473 -22.42 -17.85 10.81
C LEU A 473 -22.91 -16.40 10.62
N LEU A 474 -21.98 -15.48 10.36
CA LEU A 474 -22.28 -14.07 10.12
C LEU A 474 -22.40 -13.77 8.62
N THR A 475 -23.31 -12.86 8.28
CA THR A 475 -23.40 -12.26 6.94
C THR A 475 -22.29 -11.22 6.74
N PRO A 476 -21.93 -10.89 5.48
CA PRO A 476 -20.91 -9.87 5.19
C PRO A 476 -21.20 -8.51 5.82
N ASP A 477 -22.47 -8.14 5.98
CA ASP A 477 -22.90 -6.97 6.72
C ASP A 477 -23.77 -7.47 7.89
N TYR A 478 -23.37 -7.18 9.14
CA TYR A 478 -24.01 -7.76 10.34
C TYR A 478 -24.13 -6.73 11.47
N THR A 479 -25.27 -6.74 12.17
CA THR A 479 -25.55 -5.86 13.31
C THR A 479 -25.81 -6.68 14.57
N PHE A 480 -24.99 -6.50 15.60
CA PHE A 480 -25.20 -7.16 16.88
C PHE A 480 -26.34 -6.49 17.66
N THR A 481 -27.23 -7.30 18.23
CA THR A 481 -28.42 -6.85 18.99
C THR A 481 -28.26 -6.91 20.50
N THR A 482 -27.16 -7.48 21.00
CA THR A 482 -26.89 -7.61 22.44
C THR A 482 -25.46 -7.16 22.76
N PRO A 483 -25.20 -6.51 23.90
CA PRO A 483 -23.85 -6.19 24.33
C PRO A 483 -23.11 -7.45 24.84
N GLY A 484 -21.79 -7.35 24.97
CA GLY A 484 -20.90 -8.41 25.45
C GLY A 484 -19.74 -8.74 24.50
N THR A 485 -18.88 -9.63 24.97
CA THR A 485 -17.70 -10.09 24.22
C THR A 485 -18.04 -11.29 23.34
N ARG A 486 -17.54 -11.28 22.09
CA ARG A 486 -17.60 -12.37 21.12
C ARG A 486 -16.20 -12.79 20.70
N THR A 487 -16.07 -14.07 20.35
CA THR A 487 -14.93 -14.57 19.60
C THR A 487 -15.35 -14.74 18.14
N ILE A 488 -14.79 -13.90 17.27
CA ILE A 488 -15.02 -13.97 15.83
C ILE A 488 -13.93 -14.85 15.22
N THR A 489 -14.33 -15.94 14.57
CA THR A 489 -13.46 -16.86 13.84
C THR A 489 -13.68 -16.69 12.34
N VAL A 490 -12.61 -16.35 11.64
CA VAL A 490 -12.56 -16.24 10.18
C VAL A 490 -11.84 -17.47 9.64
N GLY A 491 -12.42 -18.11 8.63
CA GLY A 491 -11.83 -19.23 7.93
C GLY A 491 -11.86 -19.01 6.42
N THR A 492 -10.89 -19.56 5.72
CA THR A 492 -10.84 -19.58 4.25
C THR A 492 -10.22 -20.90 3.77
N ILE A 493 -10.54 -21.27 2.53
CA ILE A 493 -10.07 -22.47 1.86
C ILE A 493 -9.66 -22.05 0.44
N ASP A 494 -8.46 -22.43 0.02
CA ASP A 494 -7.98 -22.19 -1.34
C ASP A 494 -8.60 -23.17 -2.35
N SER A 495 -8.30 -22.97 -3.64
CA SER A 495 -8.82 -23.81 -4.73
C SER A 495 -8.30 -25.26 -4.69
N GLN A 496 -7.24 -25.54 -3.94
CA GLN A 496 -6.59 -26.84 -3.80
C GLN A 496 -6.86 -27.52 -2.44
N GLY A 497 -7.68 -26.89 -1.58
CA GLY A 497 -8.14 -27.42 -0.31
C GLY A 497 -7.30 -27.08 0.92
N ALA A 498 -6.23 -26.27 0.84
CA ALA A 498 -5.55 -25.83 2.05
C ALA A 498 -6.34 -24.71 2.73
N THR A 499 -6.24 -24.67 4.06
CA THR A 499 -7.14 -23.85 4.89
C THR A 499 -6.36 -22.94 5.82
N ALA A 500 -6.89 -21.74 6.06
CA ALA A 500 -6.39 -20.84 7.09
C ALA A 500 -7.52 -20.40 8.03
N LYS A 501 -7.16 -20.14 9.29
CA LYS A 501 -8.09 -19.61 10.30
C LYS A 501 -7.43 -18.52 11.12
N LEU A 502 -8.24 -17.53 11.49
CA LEU A 502 -7.87 -16.41 12.35
C LEU A 502 -9.01 -16.15 13.32
N ALA A 503 -8.71 -15.93 14.60
CA ALA A 503 -9.72 -15.60 15.59
C ALA A 503 -9.35 -14.31 16.33
N PHE A 504 -10.34 -13.46 16.60
CA PHE A 504 -10.16 -12.25 17.41
C PHE A 504 -11.37 -11.99 18.30
N THR A 505 -11.15 -11.24 19.36
CA THR A 505 -12.19 -10.85 20.31
C THR A 505 -12.82 -9.54 19.89
N LEU A 506 -14.14 -9.50 19.72
CA LEU A 506 -14.92 -8.30 19.44
C LEU A 506 -15.78 -7.95 20.67
N ASN A 507 -15.61 -6.74 21.20
CA ASN A 507 -16.37 -6.23 22.32
C ASN A 507 -17.53 -5.37 21.83
N VAL A 508 -18.76 -5.86 21.92
CA VAL A 508 -19.95 -5.07 21.59
C VAL A 508 -20.40 -4.37 22.87
N VAL A 509 -20.37 -3.05 22.90
CA VAL A 509 -20.63 -2.25 24.09
C VAL A 509 -21.94 -1.49 23.97
N SER A 510 -22.51 -1.12 25.10
CA SER A 510 -23.57 -0.11 25.20
C SER A 510 -23.09 0.92 26.21
N PRO A 511 -22.60 2.09 25.75
CA PRO A 511 -22.16 3.15 26.63
C PRO A 511 -23.34 3.69 27.46
N PRO A 512 -23.09 4.23 28.68
CA PRO A 512 -24.15 4.87 29.46
C PRO A 512 -24.81 6.05 28.73
N PRO A 513 -26.11 6.31 28.97
CA PRO A 513 -26.80 7.45 28.38
C PRO A 513 -26.21 8.78 28.86
N ILE A 514 -26.22 9.80 28.01
CA ILE A 514 -25.86 11.18 28.36
C ILE A 514 -27.06 11.84 29.03
N LEU A 515 -26.90 12.28 30.28
CA LEU A 515 -27.92 12.92 31.10
C LEU A 515 -27.59 14.41 31.31
N THR A 516 -28.51 15.29 30.93
CA THR A 516 -28.39 16.73 31.13
C THR A 516 -29.62 17.26 31.88
N LEU A 517 -29.39 17.96 32.99
CA LEU A 517 -30.45 18.62 33.74
C LEU A 517 -30.77 20.02 33.21
N THR A 518 -32.06 20.36 33.13
CA THR A 518 -32.56 21.70 32.81
C THR A 518 -33.47 22.20 33.93
N TYR A 519 -33.17 23.40 34.41
CA TYR A 519 -33.90 24.11 35.46
C TYR A 519 -33.58 25.60 35.36
N THR A 520 -34.47 26.47 35.85
CA THR A 520 -34.34 27.93 35.70
C THR A 520 -34.72 28.67 36.98
N GLY A 521 -33.97 29.71 37.31
CA GLY A 521 -34.19 30.51 38.52
C GLY A 521 -33.78 29.80 39.81
N ASP A 522 -33.83 30.53 40.92
CA ASP A 522 -33.53 29.99 42.24
C ASP A 522 -34.81 29.43 42.90
N PRO A 523 -34.78 28.21 43.47
CA PRO A 523 -35.92 27.66 44.18
C PRO A 523 -36.17 28.39 45.51
N HIS A 524 -37.43 28.50 45.90
CA HIS A 524 -37.84 28.98 47.22
C HIS A 524 -38.39 27.83 48.07
N GLN A 525 -38.15 27.89 49.38
CA GLN A 525 -38.66 26.90 50.32
C GLN A 525 -40.20 26.86 50.26
N GLY A 526 -40.76 25.66 50.14
CA GLY A 526 -42.20 25.41 50.08
C GLY A 526 -42.82 25.53 48.68
N ASP A 527 -42.13 26.14 47.72
CA ASP A 527 -42.64 26.31 46.36
C ASP A 527 -42.29 25.10 45.47
N PRO A 528 -43.21 24.63 44.61
CA PRO A 528 -42.90 23.61 43.61
C PRO A 528 -41.88 24.12 42.59
N TYR A 529 -40.71 23.48 42.52
CA TYR A 529 -39.64 23.82 41.59
C TYR A 529 -39.54 22.79 40.47
N SER A 530 -39.73 23.22 39.22
CA SER A 530 -39.71 22.34 38.06
C SER A 530 -38.29 22.02 37.61
N MET A 531 -38.00 20.73 37.44
CA MET A 531 -36.72 20.24 36.92
C MET A 531 -36.99 19.23 35.83
N ALA A 532 -36.20 19.29 34.76
CA ALA A 532 -36.27 18.32 33.68
C ALA A 532 -34.91 17.66 33.41
N ALA A 533 -34.97 16.41 32.96
CA ALA A 533 -33.85 15.63 32.47
C ALA A 533 -33.98 15.46 30.95
N VAL A 534 -32.95 15.88 30.23
CA VAL A 534 -32.80 15.64 28.79
C VAL A 534 -31.78 14.53 28.62
N ILE A 535 -32.21 13.42 28.04
CA ILE A 535 -31.40 12.19 27.96
C ILE A 535 -31.15 11.87 26.50
N LYS A 536 -29.91 11.54 26.16
CA LYS A 536 -29.52 11.09 24.82
C LYS A 536 -28.67 9.83 24.93
N ASP A 537 -29.00 8.81 24.16
CA ASP A 537 -28.21 7.58 24.03
C ASP A 537 -28.22 7.16 22.56
N SER A 538 -27.03 6.99 21.98
CA SER A 538 -26.87 6.60 20.58
C SER A 538 -27.14 5.12 20.33
N THR A 539 -27.08 4.29 21.37
CA THR A 539 -27.27 2.84 21.29
C THR A 539 -28.68 2.39 21.65
N GLU A 540 -29.53 3.29 22.17
CA GLU A 540 -30.90 2.97 22.55
C GLU A 540 -31.72 2.52 21.32
N PRO A 541 -32.44 1.38 21.40
CA PRO A 541 -33.27 0.90 20.31
C PRO A 541 -34.35 1.91 19.89
N ALA A 542 -34.76 1.86 18.63
CA ALA A 542 -35.85 2.70 18.13
C ALA A 542 -37.14 2.50 18.96
N GLY A 543 -37.69 3.60 19.49
CA GLY A 543 -38.85 3.58 20.38
C GLY A 543 -38.52 3.38 21.87
N GLY A 544 -37.23 3.33 22.24
CA GLY A 544 -36.79 3.34 23.62
C GLY A 544 -37.18 4.64 24.35
N ASP A 545 -38.02 4.52 25.37
CA ASP A 545 -38.35 5.62 26.26
C ASP A 545 -37.38 5.62 27.45
N LEU A 546 -36.36 6.47 27.42
CA LEU A 546 -35.40 6.60 28.53
C LEU A 546 -36.00 7.31 29.75
N CYS A 547 -37.12 8.02 29.58
CA CYS A 547 -37.76 8.77 30.67
C CYS A 547 -38.41 7.84 31.69
N LYS A 548 -38.98 6.70 31.29
CA LYS A 548 -39.50 5.68 32.24
C LYS A 548 -38.43 5.10 33.16
N PHE A 549 -37.17 5.12 32.74
CA PHE A 549 -36.04 4.61 33.54
C PHE A 549 -35.39 5.70 34.40
N THR A 550 -35.90 6.93 34.37
CA THR A 550 -35.33 8.07 35.06
C THR A 550 -35.94 8.25 36.44
N THR A 551 -35.09 8.11 37.45
CA THR A 551 -35.46 8.18 38.87
C THR A 551 -34.84 9.42 39.50
N TRP A 552 -35.55 9.98 40.48
CA TRP A 552 -35.16 11.19 41.20
C TRP A 552 -35.20 10.93 42.69
N LYS A 553 -34.21 11.45 43.42
CA LYS A 553 -34.07 11.31 44.86
C LYS A 553 -33.64 12.63 45.47
N VAL A 554 -34.25 12.95 46.60
CA VAL A 554 -33.94 14.09 47.46
C VAL A 554 -33.89 13.62 48.91
N ASP A 555 -33.17 14.33 49.76
CA ASP A 555 -33.12 14.04 51.19
C ASP A 555 -34.24 14.77 51.92
N ALA A 556 -34.79 14.15 52.97
CA ALA A 556 -35.77 14.82 53.84
C ALA A 556 -35.20 16.16 54.39
N PRO A 557 -36.02 17.21 54.59
CA PRO A 557 -37.48 17.26 54.44
C PRO A 557 -37.99 17.52 53.01
N ASP A 558 -37.16 17.44 51.97
CA ASP A 558 -37.59 17.72 50.59
C ASP A 558 -38.41 16.55 50.01
N THR A 559 -39.28 16.86 49.07
CA THR A 559 -40.13 15.86 48.39
C THR A 559 -40.09 16.04 46.89
N VAL A 560 -40.21 14.94 46.14
CA VAL A 560 -40.33 14.94 44.67
C VAL A 560 -41.71 14.44 44.26
N ALA A 561 -42.37 15.17 43.38
CA ALA A 561 -43.64 14.82 42.75
C ALA A 561 -43.41 14.53 41.26
N TYR A 562 -44.31 13.72 40.68
CA TYR A 562 -44.27 13.30 39.27
C TYR A 562 -43.04 12.46 38.86
N ALA A 563 -42.38 11.81 39.84
CA ALA A 563 -41.35 10.81 39.61
C ALA A 563 -41.94 9.38 39.60
N PRO A 564 -41.38 8.42 38.83
CA PRO A 564 -40.27 8.57 37.87
C PRO A 564 -40.69 9.31 36.59
N GLY A 565 -39.72 9.83 35.84
CA GLY A 565 -39.96 10.59 34.60
C GLY A 565 -38.91 11.64 34.28
N CYS A 566 -38.95 12.20 33.07
CA CYS A 566 -38.02 13.25 32.64
C CYS A 566 -38.39 14.65 33.14
N VAL A 567 -39.59 14.87 33.68
CA VAL A 567 -40.00 16.15 34.25
C VAL A 567 -40.58 15.88 35.62
N VAL A 568 -40.01 16.52 36.64
CA VAL A 568 -40.45 16.39 38.03
C VAL A 568 -40.66 17.75 38.65
N SER A 569 -41.41 17.77 39.75
CA SER A 569 -41.52 18.95 40.60
C SER A 569 -40.94 18.63 41.97
N VAL A 570 -39.91 19.37 42.37
CA VAL A 570 -39.26 19.23 43.67
C VAL A 570 -39.76 20.34 44.59
N THR A 571 -40.25 19.97 45.77
CA THR A 571 -40.61 20.94 46.82
C THR A 571 -39.58 20.84 47.93
N PHE A 572 -38.88 21.95 48.18
CA PHE A 572 -37.84 22.00 49.21
C PHE A 572 -38.44 22.34 50.57
N GLY A 573 -38.25 21.47 51.55
CA GLY A 573 -38.79 21.62 52.90
C GLY A 573 -37.98 22.59 53.77
N ALA A 574 -36.77 22.94 53.35
CA ALA A 574 -35.88 23.87 54.06
C ALA A 574 -35.09 24.76 53.08
N ALA A 575 -34.78 25.99 53.50
CA ALA A 575 -33.85 26.87 52.81
C ALA A 575 -32.37 26.42 52.97
N GLY A 576 -31.49 26.95 52.14
CA GLY A 576 -30.05 26.64 52.11
C GLY A 576 -29.66 25.68 50.98
N LYS A 577 -28.44 25.12 51.05
CA LYS A 577 -27.93 24.18 50.04
C LYS A 577 -28.67 22.84 50.13
N ARG A 578 -29.40 22.47 49.07
CA ARG A 578 -30.14 21.20 48.96
C ARG A 578 -29.70 20.44 47.74
N GLN A 579 -29.74 19.10 47.80
CA GLN A 579 -29.29 18.24 46.71
C GLN A 579 -30.46 17.52 46.04
N VAL A 580 -30.38 17.44 44.72
CA VAL A 580 -31.27 16.62 43.91
C VAL A 580 -30.42 15.63 43.12
N GLN A 581 -30.69 14.35 43.31
CA GLN A 581 -30.00 13.24 42.67
C GLN A 581 -30.92 12.69 41.58
N VAL A 582 -30.40 12.54 40.37
CA VAL A 582 -31.10 11.94 39.22
C VAL A 582 -30.28 10.77 38.70
N SER A 583 -30.95 9.68 38.33
CA SER A 583 -30.31 8.52 37.71
C SER A 583 -31.19 7.95 36.61
N THR A 584 -30.59 7.54 35.51
CA THR A 584 -31.27 6.85 34.42
C THR A 584 -30.40 5.71 33.91
N HIS A 585 -31.01 4.75 33.23
CA HIS A 585 -30.30 3.68 32.56
C HIS A 585 -30.91 3.43 31.17
N ASN A 586 -30.09 2.91 30.26
CA ASN A 586 -30.57 2.52 28.95
C ASN A 586 -31.18 1.12 28.95
N SER A 587 -31.75 0.70 27.83
CA SER A 587 -32.40 -0.61 27.69
C SER A 587 -31.44 -1.81 27.88
N TYR A 588 -30.12 -1.58 27.86
CA TYR A 588 -29.09 -2.59 28.10
C TYR A 588 -28.52 -2.56 29.52
N GLY A 589 -29.01 -1.67 30.38
CA GLY A 589 -28.64 -1.58 31.79
C GLY A 589 -27.43 -0.70 32.11
N ALA A 590 -26.89 0.05 31.14
CA ALA A 590 -25.84 1.02 31.42
C ALA A 590 -26.44 2.26 32.12
N VAL A 591 -25.85 2.65 33.25
CA VAL A 591 -26.42 3.67 34.18
C VAL A 591 -25.61 4.96 34.13
N THR A 592 -26.30 6.10 34.13
CA THR A 592 -25.74 7.42 34.40
C THR A 592 -26.49 8.08 35.54
N SER A 593 -25.77 8.75 36.44
CA SER A 593 -26.34 9.52 37.54
C SER A 593 -25.69 10.90 37.63
N GLN A 594 -26.46 11.90 38.06
CA GLN A 594 -25.99 13.26 38.32
C GLN A 594 -26.58 13.76 39.65
N THR A 595 -25.81 14.57 40.37
CA THR A 595 -26.29 15.28 41.56
C THR A 595 -26.10 16.78 41.34
N VAL A 596 -27.17 17.55 41.55
CA VAL A 596 -27.11 19.01 41.54
C VAL A 596 -27.33 19.54 42.94
N THR A 597 -26.56 20.56 43.32
CA THR A 597 -26.76 21.31 44.55
C THR A 597 -27.38 22.66 44.20
N LEU A 598 -28.58 22.93 44.71
CA LEU A 598 -29.30 24.18 44.52
C LEU A 598 -29.26 24.98 45.82
N ASN A 599 -29.20 26.31 45.70
CA ASN A 599 -29.32 27.20 46.85
C ASN A 599 -30.78 27.62 46.99
N VAL A 600 -31.50 26.98 47.92
CA VAL A 600 -32.91 27.25 48.17
C VAL A 600 -33.05 28.51 49.01
N LEU A 601 -33.76 29.49 48.46
CA LEU A 601 -34.05 30.76 49.11
C LEU A 601 -35.18 30.58 50.15
N PRO A 602 -35.27 31.46 51.16
CA PRO A 602 -36.42 31.50 52.06
C PRO A 602 -37.75 31.65 51.29
N PRO A 603 -38.91 31.29 51.88
CA PRO A 603 -40.21 31.43 51.20
C PRO A 603 -40.42 32.85 50.64
N LEU A 604 -41.04 32.97 49.47
CA LEU A 604 -41.36 34.29 48.89
C LEU A 604 -42.20 35.12 49.88
N ILE A 605 -41.69 36.29 50.28
CA ILE A 605 -42.43 37.27 51.08
C ILE A 605 -43.02 38.28 50.10
N ASN A 606 -44.36 38.41 50.05
CA ASN A 606 -45.17 39.64 49.76
C ASN A 606 -46.43 39.39 48.86
N LEU A 607 -47.61 39.22 49.47
CA LEU A 607 -48.94 39.25 48.80
C LEU A 607 -49.73 40.48 49.31
N ASN A 608 -50.36 41.24 48.40
CA ASN A 608 -51.14 42.45 48.71
C ASN A 608 -52.47 42.12 49.43
N PRO A 609 -53.01 43.00 50.30
CA PRO A 609 -54.36 42.88 50.83
C PRO A 609 -55.42 43.12 49.74
N GLU A 610 -56.49 42.32 49.73
CA GLU A 610 -57.54 42.33 48.71
C GLU A 610 -58.93 42.60 49.32
N ILE A 611 -59.69 43.54 48.74
CA ILE A 611 -61.09 43.80 49.12
C ILE A 611 -61.98 42.74 48.46
N THR A 612 -62.28 41.66 49.18
CA THR A 612 -63.02 40.50 48.66
C THR A 612 -64.52 40.76 48.54
N LEU A 613 -65.08 41.61 49.41
CA LEU A 613 -66.48 42.03 49.36
C LEU A 613 -66.58 43.45 49.91
N ALA A 614 -67.35 44.32 49.26
CA ALA A 614 -67.71 45.62 49.82
C ALA A 614 -69.03 46.10 49.23
N GLY A 615 -69.86 46.73 50.05
CA GLY A 615 -71.20 47.17 49.65
C GLY A 615 -71.85 48.12 50.64
N VAL A 616 -73.01 48.64 50.25
CA VAL A 616 -73.90 49.40 51.13
C VAL A 616 -75.13 48.55 51.40
N TYR A 617 -75.58 48.56 52.65
CA TYR A 617 -76.65 47.71 53.14
C TYR A 617 -77.66 48.52 53.94
N ASN A 618 -78.92 48.11 53.88
CA ASN A 618 -79.99 48.62 54.71
C ASN A 618 -80.23 47.65 55.87
N GLY A 619 -80.15 48.17 57.09
CA GLY A 619 -80.33 47.45 58.34
C GLY A 619 -81.76 47.36 58.86
N GLU A 620 -82.71 48.07 58.26
CA GLU A 620 -84.09 48.12 58.72
C GLU A 620 -85.05 47.52 57.70
N ASP A 621 -85.86 46.54 58.14
CA ASP A 621 -87.05 46.11 57.40
C ASP A 621 -88.25 46.96 57.86
N LYS A 622 -88.70 47.86 56.98
CA LYS A 622 -89.85 48.74 57.26
C LYS A 622 -91.17 48.00 57.40
N SER A 623 -91.22 46.69 57.15
CA SER A 623 -92.43 45.89 57.25
C SER A 623 -92.81 45.52 58.69
N PHE A 624 -91.86 45.52 59.64
CA PHE A 624 -92.12 44.96 60.99
C PHE A 624 -91.52 45.73 62.19
N GLY A 625 -90.78 46.83 61.99
CA GLY A 625 -90.31 47.65 63.13
C GLY A 625 -89.27 46.99 64.04
N PHE A 626 -88.56 45.98 63.55
CA PHE A 626 -87.41 45.34 64.21
C PHE A 626 -86.16 45.46 63.33
N CYS A 627 -84.95 45.35 63.92
CA CYS A 627 -83.73 45.20 63.12
C CYS A 627 -83.85 43.94 62.27
N ALA A 628 -83.64 44.05 60.95
CA ALA A 628 -83.67 42.87 60.09
C ALA A 628 -82.55 41.89 60.53
N PRO A 629 -82.83 40.58 60.64
CA PRO A 629 -81.81 39.59 61.03
C PRO A 629 -80.65 39.48 60.02
N SER A 630 -80.85 39.98 58.80
CA SER A 630 -79.82 40.11 57.77
C SER A 630 -79.94 41.47 57.07
N ALA A 631 -78.83 42.21 56.98
CA ALA A 631 -78.80 43.47 56.26
C ALA A 631 -79.01 43.25 54.75
N VAL A 632 -79.88 44.03 54.13
CA VAL A 632 -80.22 43.88 52.70
C VAL A 632 -79.29 44.74 51.86
N TYR A 633 -78.61 44.13 50.89
CA TYR A 633 -77.74 44.84 49.96
C TYR A 633 -78.50 45.90 49.17
N VAL A 634 -77.98 47.12 49.12
CA VAL A 634 -78.53 48.24 48.36
C VAL A 634 -77.88 48.25 46.97
N ASN A 635 -78.68 47.98 45.95
CA ASN A 635 -78.20 47.99 44.57
C ASN A 635 -77.73 49.39 44.14
N ASN A 636 -76.75 49.45 43.23
CA ASN A 636 -76.36 50.70 42.59
C ASN A 636 -77.56 51.32 41.85
N GLY A 637 -77.64 52.65 41.84
CA GLY A 637 -78.75 53.41 41.28
C GLY A 637 -79.96 53.57 42.22
N ALA A 638 -79.98 52.87 43.37
CA ALA A 638 -81.01 53.08 44.38
C ALA A 638 -80.93 54.47 45.02
N ILE A 639 -82.04 54.91 45.60
CA ILE A 639 -82.09 56.12 46.42
C ILE A 639 -81.89 55.73 47.88
N ILE A 640 -80.80 56.20 48.48
CA ILE A 640 -80.56 56.10 49.92
C ILE A 640 -81.15 57.32 50.60
N ASP A 641 -82.08 57.13 51.52
CA ASP A 641 -82.67 58.23 52.28
C ASP A 641 -81.93 58.46 53.59
N LEU A 642 -80.98 59.41 53.56
CA LEU A 642 -80.17 59.82 54.71
C LEU A 642 -80.93 60.73 55.68
N THR A 643 -82.17 61.12 55.37
CA THR A 643 -83.03 61.85 56.32
C THR A 643 -83.64 60.93 57.37
N LEU A 644 -83.64 59.62 57.11
CA LEU A 644 -84.13 58.61 58.03
C LEU A 644 -83.16 58.47 59.21
N ARG A 645 -83.69 58.58 60.42
CA ARG A 645 -82.99 58.16 61.64
C ARG A 645 -83.44 56.75 62.01
N SER A 646 -82.49 55.93 62.44
CA SER A 646 -82.81 54.61 62.98
C SER A 646 -83.80 54.73 64.13
N GLY A 647 -84.83 53.90 64.17
CA GLY A 647 -85.75 53.86 65.30
C GLY A 647 -85.06 53.43 66.60
N THR A 648 -85.68 53.67 67.77
CA THR A 648 -85.18 53.32 69.12
C THR A 648 -84.83 51.82 69.29
N TYR A 649 -85.14 50.99 68.29
CA TYR A 649 -85.02 49.53 68.32
C TYR A 649 -83.68 48.96 67.81
N CYS A 650 -82.79 49.77 67.20
CA CYS A 650 -81.44 49.32 66.76
C CYS A 650 -80.29 50.18 67.36
N PRO A 651 -79.88 49.95 68.62
CA PRO A 651 -78.95 50.82 69.34
C PRO A 651 -77.51 50.84 68.79
N SER A 652 -77.10 49.86 67.98
CA SER A 652 -75.76 49.81 67.37
C SER A 652 -75.61 50.65 66.08
N ARG A 653 -76.70 51.25 65.57
CA ARG A 653 -76.74 51.97 64.28
C ARG A 653 -77.38 53.35 64.43
N ALA A 654 -76.94 54.09 65.45
CA ALA A 654 -77.63 55.23 66.07
C ALA A 654 -77.91 56.48 65.20
N THR A 655 -77.62 56.49 63.90
CA THR A 655 -77.78 57.68 63.05
C THR A 655 -78.56 57.47 61.76
N SER A 656 -78.53 56.27 61.16
CA SER A 656 -79.16 55.96 59.86
C SER A 656 -79.36 54.45 59.68
N PRO A 657 -80.42 54.02 58.98
CA PRO A 657 -80.61 52.61 58.65
C PRO A 657 -79.58 52.06 57.65
N TYR A 658 -78.86 52.93 56.96
CA TYR A 658 -77.89 52.53 55.94
C TYR A 658 -76.45 52.53 56.48
N PHE A 659 -75.69 51.50 56.14
CA PHE A 659 -74.27 51.39 56.48
C PHE A 659 -73.51 50.71 55.34
N ALA A 660 -72.21 50.97 55.27
CA ALA A 660 -71.29 50.28 54.38
C ALA A 660 -70.39 49.33 55.20
N GLU A 661 -70.05 48.20 54.60
CA GLU A 661 -69.10 47.25 55.17
C GLU A 661 -68.21 46.66 54.08
N ALA A 662 -67.03 46.20 54.47
CA ALA A 662 -66.12 45.48 53.61
C ALA A 662 -65.48 44.29 54.34
N ALA A 663 -65.30 43.21 53.60
CA ALA A 663 -64.43 42.11 53.95
C ALA A 663 -63.12 42.25 53.18
N VAL A 664 -62.00 42.12 53.90
CA VAL A 664 -60.66 42.21 53.33
C VAL A 664 -59.94 40.90 53.62
N HIS A 665 -59.43 40.25 52.57
CA HIS A 665 -58.48 39.17 52.76
C HIS A 665 -57.10 39.78 53.02
N ASN A 666 -56.60 39.54 54.23
CA ASN A 666 -55.34 40.05 54.72
C ASN A 666 -54.36 38.89 54.95
N PRO A 667 -53.69 38.39 53.90
CA PRO A 667 -52.85 37.19 53.97
C PRO A 667 -51.64 37.36 54.91
N GLN A 668 -51.26 38.60 55.23
CA GLN A 668 -50.13 38.90 56.13
C GLN A 668 -50.58 39.20 57.57
N ASN A 669 -51.89 39.18 57.86
CA ASN A 669 -52.46 39.54 59.16
C ASN A 669 -51.93 40.89 59.70
N GLU A 670 -51.64 41.83 58.79
CA GLU A 670 -51.09 43.15 59.12
C GLU A 670 -52.19 44.10 59.65
N VAL A 671 -51.82 45.16 60.38
CA VAL A 671 -52.81 46.14 60.84
C VAL A 671 -53.22 47.02 59.65
N LEU A 672 -54.47 46.89 59.22
CA LEU A 672 -55.06 47.67 58.12
C LEU A 672 -55.75 48.92 58.65
N SER A 673 -55.65 50.02 57.89
CA SER A 673 -56.48 51.21 58.10
C SER A 673 -57.62 51.25 57.09
N PHE A 674 -58.80 51.69 57.50
CA PHE A 674 -59.93 51.94 56.59
C PHE A 674 -60.12 53.45 56.46
N ASP A 675 -60.46 53.92 55.27
CA ASP A 675 -60.87 55.31 54.99
C ASP A 675 -62.10 55.26 54.09
N TRP A 676 -63.26 55.35 54.73
CA TRP A 676 -64.56 55.40 54.09
C TRP A 676 -64.99 56.84 53.85
N LYS A 677 -65.59 57.12 52.69
CA LYS A 677 -66.20 58.41 52.38
C LYS A 677 -67.56 58.24 51.71
N LEU A 678 -68.58 58.90 52.25
CA LEU A 678 -69.85 59.14 51.58
C LEU A 678 -69.78 60.49 50.89
N ILE A 679 -69.84 60.50 49.57
CA ILE A 679 -69.68 61.69 48.74
C ILE A 679 -70.98 61.92 48.00
N GLY A 680 -71.61 63.08 48.19
CA GLY A 680 -72.77 63.48 47.42
C GLY A 680 -72.55 64.81 46.69
N GLN A 681 -73.36 65.08 45.69
CA GLN A 681 -73.32 66.35 44.97
C GLN A 681 -74.11 67.43 45.71
N TYR A 682 -73.44 68.49 46.12
CA TYR A 682 -74.05 69.68 46.69
C TYR A 682 -73.59 70.90 45.89
N ASP A 683 -74.55 71.71 45.41
CA ASP A 683 -74.29 72.89 44.55
C ASP A 683 -73.37 72.60 43.35
N GLY A 684 -73.58 71.44 42.70
CA GLY A 684 -72.79 70.99 41.55
C GLY A 684 -71.37 70.50 41.86
N LYS A 685 -70.97 70.40 43.15
CA LYS A 685 -69.65 69.91 43.57
C LYS A 685 -69.74 68.64 44.41
N ASP A 686 -68.78 67.75 44.24
CA ASP A 686 -68.60 66.60 45.12
C ASP A 686 -68.22 67.06 46.53
N THR A 687 -69.06 66.73 47.50
CA THR A 687 -68.86 67.07 48.91
C THR A 687 -68.91 65.80 49.75
N VAL A 688 -67.94 65.63 50.65
CA VAL A 688 -67.96 64.52 51.61
C VAL A 688 -69.02 64.83 52.67
N PHE A 689 -70.07 64.01 52.71
CA PHE A 689 -71.16 64.15 53.68
C PHE A 689 -70.82 63.51 55.02
N ALA A 690 -70.05 62.42 54.98
CA ALA A 690 -69.57 61.70 56.14
C ALA A 690 -68.34 60.86 55.76
N ASP A 691 -67.50 60.57 56.73
CA ASP A 691 -66.35 59.68 56.61
C ASP A 691 -66.20 58.78 57.85
N SER A 692 -65.39 57.73 57.73
CA SER A 692 -65.07 56.84 58.85
C SER A 692 -63.80 56.06 58.63
N ASN A 693 -63.04 55.85 59.72
CA ASN A 693 -61.85 55.01 59.71
C ASN A 693 -62.08 53.61 60.33
N GLN A 694 -63.34 53.23 60.56
CA GLN A 694 -63.73 51.93 61.09
C GLN A 694 -63.95 50.92 59.96
N GLN A 695 -63.92 49.63 60.27
CA GLN A 695 -64.18 48.57 59.27
C GLN A 695 -65.60 48.64 58.68
N THR A 696 -66.56 49.12 59.46
CA THR A 696 -67.95 49.41 59.05
C THR A 696 -68.22 50.91 59.13
N PHE A 697 -69.01 51.45 58.21
CA PHE A 697 -69.30 52.88 58.09
C PHE A 697 -70.80 53.17 58.07
N ASN A 698 -71.33 53.79 59.14
CA ASN A 698 -72.74 54.19 59.20
C ASN A 698 -72.97 55.47 58.36
N LEU A 699 -73.81 55.36 57.32
CA LEU A 699 -74.01 56.42 56.33
C LEU A 699 -75.00 57.45 56.84
N HIS A 700 -74.58 58.69 57.04
CA HIS A 700 -75.45 59.77 57.49
C HIS A 700 -75.26 61.02 56.64
N GLY A 701 -76.34 61.80 56.48
CA GLY A 701 -76.34 63.04 55.73
C GLY A 701 -76.07 64.27 56.62
N PRO A 702 -75.79 65.43 56.01
CA PRO A 702 -75.59 66.67 56.75
C PRO A 702 -76.89 67.19 57.38
N GLY A 703 -76.81 67.66 58.63
CA GLY A 703 -77.88 68.39 59.33
C GLY A 703 -78.98 67.53 59.98
N SER A 704 -79.68 68.10 60.96
CA SER A 704 -80.74 67.44 61.74
C SER A 704 -82.04 68.27 61.88
N GLY A 705 -82.22 69.31 61.08
CA GLY A 705 -83.32 70.25 61.24
C GLY A 705 -84.54 69.96 60.36
N TYR A 706 -85.71 69.76 60.98
CA TYR A 706 -87.02 69.55 60.31
C TYR A 706 -87.50 70.74 59.44
N ASN A 707 -86.79 71.88 59.45
CA ASN A 707 -87.21 73.12 58.80
C ASN A 707 -86.56 73.37 57.42
N ALA A 708 -85.81 72.41 56.87
CA ALA A 708 -85.25 72.47 55.51
C ALA A 708 -85.88 71.41 54.60
N GLY A 709 -86.22 71.76 53.36
CA GLY A 709 -86.76 70.80 52.38
C GLY A 709 -85.68 69.76 51.98
N PRO A 710 -86.02 68.46 51.90
CA PRO A 710 -85.06 67.45 51.47
C PRO A 710 -84.77 67.59 49.97
N THR A 711 -83.50 67.46 49.59
CA THR A 711 -83.08 67.34 48.18
C THR A 711 -82.59 65.93 47.89
N THR A 712 -82.57 65.53 46.62
CA THR A 712 -82.02 64.24 46.17
C THR A 712 -80.98 64.49 45.08
N THR A 713 -79.73 64.08 45.32
CA THR A 713 -78.63 64.27 44.36
C THR A 713 -77.80 63.01 44.20
N ALA A 714 -76.94 62.97 43.19
CA ALA A 714 -76.04 61.84 42.96
C ALA A 714 -75.08 61.66 44.15
N CYS A 715 -74.85 60.41 44.52
CA CYS A 715 -74.03 60.01 45.64
C CYS A 715 -73.19 58.77 45.32
N ARG A 716 -72.06 58.64 46.01
CA ARG A 716 -71.25 57.42 46.02
C ARG A 716 -70.62 57.17 47.39
N VAL A 717 -70.31 55.91 47.67
CA VAL A 717 -69.50 55.51 48.82
C VAL A 717 -68.20 54.93 48.31
N THR A 718 -67.08 55.41 48.84
CA THR A 718 -65.74 54.93 48.52
C THR A 718 -65.06 54.37 49.75
N LEU A 719 -64.22 53.35 49.56
CA LEU A 719 -63.34 52.78 50.59
C LEU A 719 -61.90 52.81 50.08
N THR A 720 -60.99 53.29 50.92
CA THR A 720 -59.56 52.99 50.81
C THR A 720 -59.13 52.09 51.96
N VAL A 721 -58.54 50.94 51.65
CA VAL A 721 -57.88 50.08 52.62
C VAL A 721 -56.38 50.38 52.54
N GLY A 722 -55.86 50.96 53.62
CA GLY A 722 -54.46 51.31 53.77
C GLY A 722 -53.67 50.18 54.42
N ALA A 723 -52.53 49.84 53.81
CA ALA A 723 -51.52 48.97 54.39
C ALA A 723 -50.38 49.82 54.98
N PRO A 724 -49.55 49.28 55.90
CA PRO A 724 -48.40 50.01 56.46
C PRO A 724 -47.43 50.55 55.40
N ASP A 725 -47.29 49.87 54.26
CA ASP A 725 -46.64 50.39 53.05
C ASP A 725 -47.67 51.08 52.15
N PRO A 726 -47.57 52.41 51.93
CA PRO A 726 -48.53 53.16 51.12
C PRO A 726 -48.70 52.64 49.68
N SER A 727 -47.65 52.06 49.08
CA SER A 727 -47.70 51.53 47.71
C SER A 727 -48.66 50.34 47.55
N ARG A 728 -49.04 49.71 48.66
CA ARG A 728 -49.93 48.55 48.72
C ARG A 728 -51.39 48.89 49.05
N SER A 729 -51.70 50.16 49.29
CA SER A 729 -53.06 50.61 49.61
C SER A 729 -53.99 50.52 48.39
N LYS A 730 -55.26 50.15 48.60
CA LYS A 730 -56.26 49.97 47.52
C LYS A 730 -57.50 50.82 47.77
N SER A 731 -57.93 51.58 46.76
CA SER A 731 -59.15 52.38 46.79
C SER A 731 -60.20 51.86 45.82
N ARG A 732 -61.47 51.82 46.23
CA ARG A 732 -62.60 51.36 45.43
C ARG A 732 -63.86 52.17 45.73
N THR A 733 -64.61 52.54 44.69
CA THR A 733 -66.01 52.98 44.85
C THR A 733 -66.88 51.74 45.05
N VAL A 734 -67.52 51.62 46.21
CA VAL A 734 -68.27 50.41 46.59
C VAL A 734 -69.76 50.52 46.27
N TRP A 735 -70.28 51.75 46.13
CA TRP A 735 -71.67 52.00 45.80
C TRP A 735 -71.85 53.35 45.10
N ILE A 736 -72.78 53.44 44.16
CA ILE A 736 -73.18 54.67 43.45
C ILE A 736 -74.70 54.70 43.31
N GLY A 737 -75.33 55.84 43.55
CA GLY A 737 -76.77 56.03 43.38
C GLY A 737 -77.19 57.47 43.64
N GLN A 738 -78.32 57.66 44.28
CA GLN A 738 -78.78 58.98 44.72
C GLN A 738 -78.94 58.99 46.24
N CYS A 739 -78.60 60.08 46.92
CA CYS A 739 -78.98 60.28 48.32
C CYS A 739 -80.04 61.34 48.45
N ARG A 740 -81.04 61.09 49.29
CA ARG A 740 -81.94 62.12 49.82
C ARG A 740 -81.44 62.61 51.17
N TYR A 741 -81.27 63.92 51.33
CA TYR A 741 -80.73 64.53 52.56
C TYR A 741 -81.25 65.97 52.76
N TYR A 742 -81.05 66.54 53.95
CA TYR A 742 -81.41 67.92 54.27
C TYR A 742 -80.32 68.91 53.83
N THR A 743 -80.70 70.04 53.23
CA THR A 743 -79.75 71.00 52.64
C THR A 743 -79.12 71.98 53.64
N SER A 744 -79.43 71.87 54.94
CA SER A 744 -78.93 72.82 55.94
C SER A 744 -77.48 72.52 56.37
N ARG A 745 -76.55 73.42 55.98
CA ARG A 745 -75.13 73.54 56.42
C ARG A 745 -74.24 72.30 56.14
N LEU A 746 -73.80 72.18 54.89
CA LEU A 746 -72.43 71.76 54.58
C LEU A 746 -71.60 73.05 54.46
N ALA A 747 -71.01 73.50 55.56
CA ALA A 747 -70.03 74.58 55.59
C ALA A 747 -68.75 74.02 56.22
#